data_AF-A0AA88KRD0-F1
#
_entry.id   AF-A0AA88KRD0-F1
#
_cell.length_a   1.000
_cell.length_b   1.000
_cell.length_c   1.000
_cell.angle_alpha   90.00
_cell.angle_beta   90.00
_cell.angle_gamma   90.00
#
_symmetry.space_group_name_H-M   'P 1'
#
loop_
_entity.id
_entity.type
_entity.pdbx_description
1 polymer ?
#
loop_
_entity_poly.entity_id
_entity_poly.type
_entity_poly.pdbx_seq_one_letter_code
_entity_poly.pdbx_strand_id
1 'polypeptide(L)'
;MFRDVPQTLGSTTCIQATRLLTLLLSTTLITLLLLLSAHFVHCSTISATIDTFVERVKISQQQQQWTTPPSSWTTAEASITSSNSSIVVLSMRNPSLIQPLSSILREYFNNRTLHMFSFDFESDVVSRASFKASVEMALSMHQIKPLKLIEVSNMLCDCILGNPFVDSNQIEFLITTDKDVPKLIRQIRENSKYAPSRYLELSDFNIVILSPYEIQYVWTNSSFSESFSKSLIQNLKDDMISCLYEMKYCRMNVSSTGISSCYEKHDYCWLRRAQNFFQVAHSELFVNFINQQILTQTHQPAIVEYQFKVQEIALASILEDNNLNSTFSHQLLSTNSSDFMNLTLSQRLDYVMQNEMMNSYQYSCHTSICLFEPLLASEYFQFASILCCLIYYIFLFCMCQKNSIKIRLLLPWCGPLLVMIRILSSSEFIYSTCPVLYSMISIITVTMTIVIYIITILRVLYLRNLYEIISKRNNIGLYKRLASKKFGIFITLLACFLTFLIMLVFIPMFSRIYLTNSLSISRNVIAGCIISLAVLSAIIYSIIDFIFHRKDIKKKGLIYFLFFDDPFYIRIDLICLIFILILLIPFLTPTRISVLSGLFRMLISLTAYMIMGGNTLFIEWVKMLKYRKSEIVKKLETVTPAAGSKSTLSMIKENDHSLEHLLKDSNLFEMLKTYSEKEFSLENILLFEHIQEFVRTQKLTLSQVSQIEENFLKPYSKYEVNISSTTKKAFHEWHEHVKRNQDMIQENSVMDMKEIETLKHILYSDLLNNLNDTFHRMQATEEFMKWEKVVDLQRKHSITR
;
A
#
# COMPACT_ATOMS: atom_id res chain seq x y z
N MET A 1 47.30 -3.90 -16.45
CA MET A 1 47.01 -5.27 -15.97
C MET A 1 45.56 -5.72 -16.13
N PHE A 2 44.59 -4.83 -16.37
CA PHE A 2 43.28 -5.20 -16.95
C PHE A 2 43.18 -4.58 -18.36
N ARG A 3 43.35 -5.36 -19.42
CA ARG A 3 43.15 -4.85 -20.80
C ARG A 3 42.66 -5.85 -21.86
N ASP A 4 42.63 -7.14 -21.57
CA ASP A 4 42.21 -8.17 -22.53
C ASP A 4 41.01 -8.97 -22.02
N VAL A 5 39.81 -8.58 -22.48
CA VAL A 5 38.59 -9.39 -22.41
C VAL A 5 37.85 -9.21 -23.75
N PRO A 6 37.57 -10.28 -24.52
CA PRO A 6 36.95 -10.16 -25.83
C PRO A 6 35.48 -9.72 -25.75
N GLN A 7 35.01 -9.03 -26.80
CA GLN A 7 33.70 -8.36 -26.85
C GLN A 7 32.48 -9.30 -26.90
N THR A 8 32.66 -10.62 -26.85
CA THR A 8 31.56 -11.60 -26.75
C THR A 8 30.87 -11.61 -25.38
N LEU A 9 31.41 -10.91 -24.36
CA LEU A 9 30.85 -10.82 -23.00
C LEU A 9 29.81 -9.68 -22.79
N GLY A 10 29.18 -9.17 -23.86
CA GLY A 10 28.18 -8.09 -23.79
C GLY A 10 26.94 -8.42 -22.95
N SER A 11 26.49 -9.69 -22.95
CA SER A 11 25.40 -10.16 -22.09
C SER A 11 25.86 -10.30 -20.63
N THR A 12 27.02 -10.93 -20.40
CA THR A 12 27.56 -11.22 -19.06
C THR A 12 27.99 -9.98 -18.29
N THR A 13 28.51 -8.94 -18.94
CA THR A 13 28.85 -7.68 -18.26
C THR A 13 27.60 -6.88 -17.89
N CYS A 14 26.55 -6.94 -18.71
CA CYS A 14 25.25 -6.41 -18.32
C CYS A 14 24.65 -7.22 -17.17
N ILE A 15 24.66 -8.57 -17.23
CA ILE A 15 24.23 -9.45 -16.14
C ILE A 15 25.06 -9.24 -14.87
N GLN A 16 26.36 -8.96 -14.95
CA GLN A 16 27.21 -8.65 -13.79
C GLN A 16 26.95 -7.25 -13.24
N ALA A 17 26.72 -6.24 -14.08
CA ALA A 17 26.34 -4.91 -13.63
C ALA A 17 24.93 -4.89 -13.04
N THR A 18 23.99 -5.64 -13.62
CA THR A 18 22.66 -5.88 -13.06
C THR A 18 22.80 -6.68 -11.77
N ARG A 19 23.54 -7.80 -11.72
CA ARG A 19 23.79 -8.54 -10.46
C ARG A 19 24.45 -7.68 -9.40
N LEU A 20 25.41 -6.82 -9.73
CA LEU A 20 26.05 -5.90 -8.78
C LEU A 20 25.07 -4.80 -8.34
N LEU A 21 24.21 -4.30 -9.23
CA LEU A 21 23.16 -3.34 -8.88
C LEU A 21 22.04 -4.00 -8.08
N THR A 22 21.69 -5.26 -8.35
CA THR A 22 20.75 -6.09 -7.58
C THR A 22 21.38 -6.48 -6.26
N LEU A 23 22.69 -6.69 -6.18
CA LEU A 23 23.41 -6.93 -4.94
C LEU A 23 23.56 -5.63 -4.14
N LEU A 24 23.73 -4.47 -4.77
CA LEU A 24 23.76 -3.15 -4.12
C LEU A 24 22.36 -2.70 -3.70
N LEU A 25 21.32 -2.99 -4.48
CA LEU A 25 19.93 -2.77 -4.11
C LEU A 25 19.47 -3.80 -3.08
N SER A 26 19.91 -5.07 -3.15
CA SER A 26 19.60 -6.05 -2.12
C SER A 26 20.41 -5.76 -0.86
N THR A 27 21.67 -5.35 -0.91
CA THR A 27 22.43 -4.96 0.29
C THR A 27 22.00 -3.60 0.83
N THR A 28 21.55 -2.64 0.03
CA THR A 28 20.93 -1.42 0.59
C THR A 28 19.51 -1.68 1.09
N LEU A 29 18.72 -2.56 0.47
CA LEU A 29 17.43 -2.99 0.98
C LEU A 29 17.59 -3.86 2.23
N ILE A 30 18.55 -4.78 2.28
CA ILE A 30 18.91 -5.60 3.44
C ILE A 30 19.54 -4.71 4.50
N THR A 31 20.39 -3.73 4.19
CA THR A 31 20.92 -2.78 5.18
C THR A 31 19.84 -1.82 5.65
N LEU A 32 18.87 -1.45 4.81
CA LEU A 32 17.69 -0.70 5.23
C LEU A 32 16.75 -1.56 6.07
N LEU A 33 16.56 -2.83 5.75
CA LEU A 33 15.80 -3.81 6.54
C LEU A 33 16.52 -4.20 7.82
N LEU A 34 17.85 -4.18 7.85
CA LEU A 34 18.71 -4.44 9.01
C LEU A 34 18.88 -3.17 9.85
N LEU A 35 18.82 -1.98 9.27
CA LEU A 35 18.69 -0.73 10.01
C LEU A 35 17.28 -0.62 10.57
N LEU A 36 16.25 -0.94 9.79
CA LEU A 36 14.88 -1.04 10.28
C LEU A 36 14.76 -2.14 11.33
N SER A 37 15.41 -3.30 11.19
CA SER A 37 15.37 -4.36 12.22
C SER A 37 16.26 -4.06 13.41
N ALA A 38 17.43 -3.42 13.23
CA ALA A 38 18.28 -2.98 14.33
C ALA A 38 17.67 -1.78 15.07
N HIS A 39 16.87 -0.95 14.41
CA HIS A 39 16.12 0.14 15.01
C HIS A 39 14.76 -0.34 15.54
N PHE A 40 14.17 -1.42 14.98
CA PHE A 40 13.06 -2.15 15.58
C PHE A 40 13.52 -2.88 16.84
N VAL A 41 14.71 -3.51 16.82
CA VAL A 41 15.41 -4.01 18.01
C VAL A 41 15.83 -2.86 18.91
N HIS A 42 16.24 -1.70 18.41
CA HIS A 42 16.58 -0.59 19.31
C HIS A 42 15.33 -0.03 19.99
N CYS A 43 14.24 0.17 19.25
CA CYS A 43 12.91 0.43 19.80
C CYS A 43 12.43 -0.72 20.69
N SER A 44 12.77 -1.98 20.42
CA SER A 44 12.50 -3.11 21.32
C SER A 44 13.48 -3.23 22.48
N THR A 45 14.60 -2.49 22.50
CA THR A 45 15.52 -2.38 23.65
C THR A 45 15.24 -1.13 24.49
N ILE A 46 14.64 -0.09 23.89
CA ILE A 46 14.04 1.03 24.59
C ILE A 46 12.71 0.56 25.18
N SER A 47 11.91 -0.19 24.41
CA SER A 47 10.85 -1.04 24.94
C SER A 47 11.46 -1.95 25.99
N ALA A 48 12.51 -2.76 25.75
CA ALA A 48 13.06 -3.64 26.79
C ALA A 48 13.76 -2.95 27.98
N THR A 49 14.02 -1.65 27.99
CA THR A 49 14.44 -0.92 29.21
C THR A 49 13.23 -0.36 29.96
N ILE A 50 12.16 -0.02 29.24
CA ILE A 50 10.83 0.23 29.82
C ILE A 50 10.18 -1.08 30.28
N ASP A 51 10.40 -2.19 29.56
CA ASP A 51 9.88 -3.51 29.83
C ASP A 51 10.74 -4.17 30.89
N THR A 52 12.08 -4.08 30.96
CA THR A 52 12.79 -4.58 32.18
C THR A 52 12.42 -3.79 33.44
N PHE A 53 11.94 -2.54 33.31
CA PHE A 53 11.31 -1.80 34.40
C PHE A 53 9.86 -2.28 34.68
N VAL A 54 9.10 -2.66 33.66
CA VAL A 54 7.71 -3.17 33.73
C VAL A 54 7.62 -4.70 33.92
N GLU A 55 8.71 -5.46 33.78
CA GLU A 55 8.85 -6.93 33.85
C GLU A 55 9.31 -7.33 35.25
N ARG A 56 9.99 -6.42 35.97
CA ARG A 56 9.94 -6.38 37.43
C ARG A 56 8.52 -6.14 37.98
N VAL A 57 7.60 -5.60 37.17
CA VAL A 57 6.18 -5.36 37.51
C VAL A 57 5.24 -6.42 36.88
N LYS A 58 5.74 -7.24 35.93
CA LYS A 58 4.99 -8.24 35.14
C LYS A 58 5.60 -9.65 35.14
N ILE A 59 6.15 -10.07 36.28
CA ILE A 59 6.12 -11.51 36.64
C ILE A 59 4.67 -11.95 36.98
N SER A 60 3.72 -11.01 37.10
CA SER A 60 2.37 -11.23 37.65
C SER A 60 1.29 -11.73 36.67
N GLN A 61 1.41 -11.52 35.35
CA GLN A 61 0.42 -12.03 34.37
C GLN A 61 0.98 -12.08 32.95
N GLN A 62 1.05 -13.29 32.39
CA GLN A 62 1.51 -13.57 31.03
C GLN A 62 0.40 -14.26 30.21
N GLN A 63 0.45 -14.03 28.89
CA GLN A 63 -0.13 -14.84 27.81
C GLN A 63 -1.66 -14.82 27.65
N GLN A 64 -2.21 -14.13 26.63
CA GLN A 64 -2.13 -14.34 25.16
C GLN A 64 -3.19 -15.35 24.66
N GLN A 65 -4.16 -14.91 23.85
CA GLN A 65 -4.24 -15.05 22.36
C GLN A 65 -4.76 -16.44 21.88
N TRP A 66 -5.49 -16.63 20.77
CA TRP A 66 -6.15 -15.77 19.75
C TRP A 66 -7.03 -16.66 18.80
N THR A 67 -7.47 -16.10 17.66
CA THR A 67 -7.93 -16.73 16.39
C THR A 67 -9.40 -17.11 16.18
N THR A 68 -9.99 -16.38 15.23
CA THR A 68 -11.16 -16.62 14.35
C THR A 68 -10.69 -17.37 13.06
N PRO A 69 -11.40 -17.33 11.90
CA PRO A 69 -12.83 -17.46 11.55
C PRO A 69 -12.99 -18.81 10.75
N PRO A 70 -13.46 -18.97 9.48
CA PRO A 70 -14.49 -18.28 8.67
C PRO A 70 -15.49 -19.19 7.89
N SER A 71 -16.52 -18.54 7.30
CA SER A 71 -17.24 -18.92 6.06
C SER A 71 -18.23 -20.11 6.12
N SER A 72 -19.43 -20.11 5.50
CA SER A 72 -19.83 -19.44 4.26
C SER A 72 -21.36 -19.61 3.97
N TRP A 73 -22.02 -18.61 3.35
CA TRP A 73 -23.27 -18.68 2.52
C TRP A 73 -24.62 -18.91 3.27
N THR A 74 -25.79 -18.47 2.79
CA THR A 74 -26.24 -17.37 1.90
C THR A 74 -27.75 -17.14 2.14
N THR A 75 -28.23 -15.89 2.02
CA THR A 75 -29.66 -15.51 1.80
C THR A 75 -30.72 -16.16 2.68
N ALA A 76 -31.15 -15.47 3.75
CA ALA A 76 -32.34 -15.80 4.53
C ALA A 76 -33.17 -14.54 4.83
N GLU A 77 -34.49 -14.71 4.96
CA GLU A 77 -35.46 -13.66 5.28
C GLU A 77 -35.32 -13.20 6.75
N ALA A 78 -35.64 -11.94 7.03
CA ALA A 78 -35.48 -11.36 8.36
C ALA A 78 -36.63 -11.78 9.30
N SER A 79 -36.40 -12.77 10.16
CA SER A 79 -37.25 -13.12 11.30
C SER A 79 -36.60 -12.72 12.63
N ILE A 80 -37.31 -11.97 13.48
CA ILE A 80 -36.83 -11.67 14.84
C ILE A 80 -37.09 -12.88 15.73
N THR A 81 -36.05 -13.68 16.00
CA THR A 81 -36.08 -14.75 17.01
C THR A 81 -35.34 -14.31 18.27
N SER A 82 -35.98 -13.45 19.08
CA SER A 82 -35.46 -13.11 20.42
C SER A 82 -35.84 -14.19 21.43
N SER A 83 -35.01 -15.22 21.59
CA SER A 83 -35.08 -16.05 22.80
C SER A 83 -34.63 -15.22 23.99
N ASN A 84 -35.48 -15.04 25.00
CA ASN A 84 -35.24 -14.15 26.14
C ASN A 84 -34.18 -14.65 27.14
N SER A 85 -33.43 -15.70 26.79
CA SER A 85 -32.60 -16.49 27.69
C SER A 85 -31.17 -16.73 27.20
N SER A 86 -30.21 -16.43 28.05
CA SER A 86 -28.77 -16.70 27.86
C SER A 86 -28.40 -18.12 28.25
N ILE A 87 -27.38 -18.68 27.59
CA ILE A 87 -26.79 -19.98 27.96
C ILE A 87 -25.72 -19.74 29.04
N VAL A 88 -26.00 -20.22 30.25
CA VAL A 88 -25.12 -20.07 31.42
C VAL A 88 -24.62 -21.44 31.87
N VAL A 89 -23.32 -21.55 32.12
CA VAL A 89 -22.73 -22.69 32.83
C VAL A 89 -22.53 -22.32 34.29
N LEU A 90 -23.04 -23.19 35.16
CA LEU A 90 -22.90 -23.06 36.60
C LEU A 90 -21.91 -24.11 37.11
N SER A 91 -20.95 -23.67 37.93
CA SER A 91 -20.05 -24.53 38.69
C SER A 91 -20.14 -24.16 40.16
N MET A 92 -20.40 -25.16 41.01
CA MET A 92 -20.49 -25.00 42.46
C MET A 92 -19.07 -24.80 43.04
N ARG A 93 -18.89 -23.78 43.86
CA ARG A 93 -17.57 -23.37 44.34
C ARG A 93 -16.98 -24.37 45.34
N ASN A 94 -15.95 -25.12 44.92
CA ASN A 94 -15.07 -25.83 45.84
C ASN A 94 -14.03 -24.83 46.39
N PRO A 95 -13.97 -24.56 47.72
CA PRO A 95 -13.24 -23.40 48.28
C PRO A 95 -11.71 -23.45 48.17
N SER A 96 -11.10 -24.53 47.66
CA SER A 96 -9.64 -24.74 47.67
C SER A 96 -8.89 -24.35 46.38
N LEU A 97 -9.55 -23.76 45.37
CA LEU A 97 -8.93 -23.47 44.06
C LEU A 97 -9.08 -21.99 43.68
N ILE A 98 -7.93 -21.30 43.57
CA ILE A 98 -7.81 -19.93 43.04
C ILE A 98 -6.78 -19.97 41.91
N GLN A 99 -7.26 -20.04 40.66
CA GLN A 99 -6.48 -19.94 39.43
C GLN A 99 -7.33 -19.23 38.34
N PRO A 100 -6.72 -18.71 37.25
CA PRO A 100 -7.45 -17.96 36.23
C PRO A 100 -8.51 -18.79 35.50
N LEU A 101 -9.68 -18.17 35.27
CA LEU A 101 -10.90 -18.87 34.91
C LEU A 101 -10.84 -19.56 33.53
N SER A 102 -10.26 -18.93 32.51
CA SER A 102 -10.28 -19.45 31.13
C SER A 102 -9.47 -20.73 30.92
N SER A 103 -8.35 -20.90 31.61
CA SER A 103 -7.58 -22.16 31.58
C SER A 103 -8.29 -23.27 32.36
N ILE A 104 -8.90 -22.94 33.50
CA ILE A 104 -9.73 -23.88 34.27
C ILE A 104 -10.84 -24.44 33.37
N LEU A 105 -11.67 -23.60 32.74
CA LEU A 105 -12.84 -24.10 32.00
C LEU A 105 -12.47 -25.12 30.91
N ARG A 106 -11.35 -24.92 30.21
CA ARG A 106 -10.89 -25.85 29.17
C ARG A 106 -10.35 -27.16 29.75
N GLU A 107 -9.59 -27.12 30.85
CA GLU A 107 -9.05 -28.33 31.48
C GLU A 107 -10.11 -29.10 32.29
N TYR A 108 -11.06 -28.39 32.88
CA TYR A 108 -12.03 -28.90 33.84
C TYR A 108 -13.32 -29.44 33.17
N PHE A 109 -13.73 -28.90 32.01
CA PHE A 109 -14.88 -29.42 31.24
C PHE A 109 -14.50 -30.44 30.15
N ASN A 110 -13.28 -30.37 29.59
CA ASN A 110 -12.86 -31.37 28.61
C ASN A 110 -12.82 -32.76 29.26
N ASN A 111 -13.33 -33.77 28.55
CA ASN A 111 -13.48 -35.14 29.06
C ASN A 111 -14.40 -35.29 30.30
N ARG A 112 -15.23 -34.30 30.64
CA ARG A 112 -16.31 -34.44 31.63
C ARG A 112 -17.69 -34.52 30.96
N THR A 113 -18.66 -35.07 31.68
CA THR A 113 -20.05 -35.10 31.25
C THR A 113 -20.70 -33.76 31.58
N LEU A 114 -21.30 -33.10 30.58
CA LEU A 114 -22.05 -31.86 30.79
C LEU A 114 -23.54 -32.16 30.70
N HIS A 115 -24.29 -31.72 31.71
CA HIS A 115 -25.74 -31.89 31.75
C HIS A 115 -26.42 -30.62 31.23
N MET A 116 -27.33 -30.79 30.28
CA MET A 116 -28.16 -29.74 29.71
C MET A 116 -29.56 -29.79 30.30
N PHE A 117 -30.07 -28.62 30.68
CA PHE A 117 -31.38 -28.50 31.32
C PHE A 117 -32.07 -27.20 30.92
N SER A 118 -33.40 -27.24 30.70
CA SER A 118 -34.25 -26.07 30.53
C SER A 118 -35.71 -26.48 30.71
N PHE A 119 -36.46 -25.71 31.51
CA PHE A 119 -37.87 -26.00 31.79
C PHE A 119 -38.81 -25.64 30.62
N ASP A 120 -38.45 -24.64 29.81
CA ASP A 120 -39.36 -24.06 28.80
C ASP A 120 -39.55 -24.95 27.55
N PHE A 121 -38.83 -26.08 27.41
CA PHE A 121 -38.84 -26.92 26.19
C PHE A 121 -39.40 -28.35 26.37
N GLU A 122 -40.01 -28.70 27.51
CA GLU A 122 -40.46 -30.07 27.79
C GLU A 122 -41.45 -30.65 26.75
N SER A 123 -42.25 -29.80 26.09
CA SER A 123 -43.25 -30.20 25.09
C SER A 123 -42.82 -30.10 23.63
N ASP A 124 -41.87 -29.22 23.27
CA ASP A 124 -41.47 -28.99 21.87
C ASP A 124 -40.14 -29.68 21.52
N VAL A 125 -40.18 -30.57 20.54
CA VAL A 125 -39.01 -31.30 20.02
C VAL A 125 -38.11 -30.38 19.19
N VAL A 126 -38.68 -29.40 18.49
CA VAL A 126 -37.93 -28.47 17.61
C VAL A 126 -37.12 -27.49 18.46
N SER A 127 -37.74 -26.88 19.48
CA SER A 127 -37.03 -25.98 20.39
C SER A 127 -35.95 -26.68 21.23
N ARG A 128 -36.15 -27.95 21.64
CA ARG A 128 -35.09 -28.77 22.26
C ARG A 128 -33.88 -28.98 21.36
N ALA A 129 -34.12 -29.39 20.11
CA ALA A 129 -33.05 -29.58 19.13
C ALA A 129 -32.30 -28.26 18.86
N SER A 130 -33.02 -27.13 18.78
CA SER A 130 -32.41 -25.80 18.63
C SER A 130 -31.56 -25.42 19.84
N PHE A 131 -32.07 -25.58 21.07
CA PHE A 131 -31.32 -25.26 22.29
C PHE A 131 -30.06 -26.11 22.42
N LYS A 132 -30.15 -27.41 22.11
CA LYS A 132 -28.99 -28.30 22.05
C LYS A 132 -27.95 -27.84 21.04
N ALA A 133 -28.37 -27.50 19.82
CA ALA A 133 -27.46 -26.97 18.80
C ALA A 133 -26.79 -25.65 19.24
N SER A 134 -27.53 -24.75 19.91
CA SER A 134 -26.97 -23.50 20.45
C SER A 134 -25.95 -23.75 21.58
N VAL A 135 -26.18 -24.73 22.46
CA VAL A 135 -25.23 -25.11 23.50
C VAL A 135 -23.99 -25.79 22.92
N GLU A 136 -24.14 -26.70 21.96
CA GLU A 136 -23.02 -27.33 21.24
C GLU A 136 -22.18 -26.28 20.49
N MET A 137 -22.83 -25.31 19.84
CA MET A 137 -22.18 -24.17 19.18
C MET A 137 -21.41 -23.31 20.20
N ALA A 138 -22.02 -22.92 21.32
CA ALA A 138 -21.37 -22.12 22.36
C ALA A 138 -20.17 -22.85 23.00
N LEU A 139 -20.30 -24.15 23.30
CA LEU A 139 -19.19 -24.97 23.79
C LEU A 139 -18.05 -25.05 22.76
N SER A 140 -18.38 -25.19 21.47
CA SER A 140 -17.39 -25.24 20.38
C SER A 140 -16.61 -23.92 20.23
N MET A 141 -17.26 -22.77 20.40
CA MET A 141 -16.62 -21.44 20.37
C MET A 141 -15.56 -21.29 21.47
N HIS A 142 -15.81 -21.87 22.66
CA HIS A 142 -14.85 -21.89 23.77
C HIS A 142 -13.81 -23.01 23.71
N GLN A 143 -13.86 -23.84 22.66
CA GLN A 143 -13.03 -25.04 22.47
C GLN A 143 -13.23 -26.09 23.58
N ILE A 144 -14.46 -26.16 24.14
CA ILE A 144 -14.86 -27.17 25.13
C ILE A 144 -15.44 -28.38 24.39
N LYS A 145 -14.86 -29.55 24.65
CA LYS A 145 -15.30 -30.85 24.13
C LYS A 145 -15.72 -31.75 25.30
N PRO A 146 -17.02 -31.75 25.67
CA PRO A 146 -17.51 -32.65 26.71
C PRO A 146 -17.35 -34.11 26.28
N LEU A 147 -17.13 -35.01 27.24
CA LEU A 147 -17.13 -36.46 27.04
C LEU A 147 -18.49 -36.93 26.52
N LYS A 148 -19.56 -36.33 27.07
CA LYS A 148 -20.95 -36.57 26.70
C LYS A 148 -21.79 -35.36 27.12
N LEU A 149 -22.68 -34.93 26.23
CA LEU A 149 -23.70 -33.93 26.51
C LEU A 149 -25.01 -34.67 26.80
N ILE A 150 -25.49 -34.62 28.05
CA ILE A 150 -26.70 -35.33 28.48
C ILE A 150 -27.84 -34.32 28.62
N GLU A 151 -28.86 -34.46 27.77
CA GLU A 151 -30.13 -33.74 27.91
C GLU A 151 -30.93 -34.36 29.06
N VAL A 152 -31.29 -33.56 30.06
CA VAL A 152 -32.10 -33.98 31.21
C VAL A 152 -33.53 -33.50 31.01
N SER A 153 -34.34 -34.33 30.35
CA SER A 153 -35.80 -34.13 30.29
C SER A 153 -36.46 -34.74 31.53
N ASN A 154 -37.42 -34.03 32.13
CA ASN A 154 -38.18 -34.39 33.34
C ASN A 154 -37.35 -34.45 34.64
N MET A 155 -37.14 -33.30 35.30
CA MET A 155 -36.70 -33.27 36.72
C MET A 155 -37.86 -33.22 37.73
N LEU A 156 -39.12 -33.15 37.29
CA LEU A 156 -40.29 -33.05 38.16
C LEU A 156 -41.41 -34.00 37.74
N CYS A 157 -41.49 -35.17 38.40
CA CYS A 157 -42.70 -35.84 38.90
C CYS A 157 -42.38 -37.30 39.26
N ASP A 158 -41.85 -37.53 40.46
CA ASP A 158 -42.60 -38.20 41.53
C ASP A 158 -41.74 -38.48 42.78
N CYS A 159 -42.40 -38.54 43.94
CA CYS A 159 -41.82 -39.14 45.13
C CYS A 159 -41.72 -40.66 44.95
N ILE A 160 -40.73 -41.30 45.58
CA ILE A 160 -40.36 -42.73 45.44
C ILE A 160 -39.33 -42.97 44.32
N LEU A 161 -38.17 -42.33 44.47
CA LEU A 161 -36.80 -42.87 44.36
C LEU A 161 -35.86 -41.72 44.76
N GLY A 162 -34.65 -42.03 45.21
CA GLY A 162 -33.79 -41.04 45.87
C GLY A 162 -33.47 -39.82 45.00
N ASN A 163 -33.39 -38.65 45.66
CA ASN A 163 -32.74 -37.40 45.25
C ASN A 163 -32.13 -37.39 43.82
N PRO A 164 -32.47 -36.46 42.92
CA PRO A 164 -31.68 -36.25 41.69
C PRO A 164 -30.21 -35.84 41.98
N PHE A 165 -29.91 -35.49 43.24
CA PHE A 165 -28.57 -35.37 43.82
C PHE A 165 -28.16 -36.62 44.63
N VAL A 166 -28.56 -37.84 44.20
CA VAL A 166 -27.88 -39.08 44.59
C VAL A 166 -26.50 -39.01 43.96
N ASP A 167 -25.49 -38.89 44.82
CA ASP A 167 -24.17 -38.32 44.52
C ASP A 167 -24.20 -36.88 43.99
N SER A 168 -23.91 -35.94 44.91
CA SER A 168 -23.23 -34.68 44.57
C SER A 168 -21.86 -34.87 43.89
N ASN A 169 -21.41 -36.12 43.75
CA ASN A 169 -20.19 -36.54 43.06
C ASN A 169 -20.44 -36.91 41.57
N GLN A 170 -21.69 -36.96 41.09
CA GLN A 170 -22.02 -37.42 39.72
C GLN A 170 -22.41 -36.32 38.74
N ILE A 171 -23.00 -35.21 39.21
CA ILE A 171 -23.33 -34.04 38.37
C ILE A 171 -22.37 -32.90 38.71
N GLU A 172 -21.24 -32.83 38.00
CA GLU A 172 -20.21 -31.82 38.25
C GLU A 172 -20.56 -30.44 37.67
N PHE A 173 -21.26 -30.38 36.53
CA PHE A 173 -21.58 -29.12 35.82
C PHE A 173 -22.95 -29.15 35.14
N LEU A 174 -23.60 -27.99 35.10
CA LEU A 174 -24.96 -27.81 34.60
C LEU A 174 -25.07 -26.59 33.69
N ILE A 175 -25.71 -26.78 32.53
CA ILE A 175 -25.95 -25.75 31.52
C ILE A 175 -27.45 -25.47 31.46
N THR A 176 -27.85 -24.21 31.66
CA THR A 176 -29.26 -23.81 31.75
C THR A 176 -29.51 -22.41 31.18
N THR A 177 -30.79 -22.13 30.91
CA THR A 177 -31.37 -20.81 30.62
C THR A 177 -31.31 -19.89 31.86
N ASP A 178 -30.88 -18.64 31.66
CA ASP A 178 -30.71 -17.61 32.72
C ASP A 178 -31.93 -17.38 33.65
N LYS A 179 -33.15 -17.49 33.11
CA LYS A 179 -34.42 -17.38 33.84
C LYS A 179 -34.57 -18.40 34.97
N ASP A 180 -34.05 -19.62 34.78
CA ASP A 180 -34.20 -20.74 35.72
C ASP A 180 -33.05 -20.84 36.73
N VAL A 181 -31.93 -20.16 36.43
CA VAL A 181 -30.71 -20.11 37.26
C VAL A 181 -30.99 -19.77 38.73
N PRO A 182 -31.75 -18.72 39.10
CA PRO A 182 -31.96 -18.35 40.51
C PRO A 182 -32.66 -19.43 41.33
N LYS A 183 -33.68 -20.04 40.74
CA LYS A 183 -34.54 -21.03 41.40
C LYS A 183 -33.76 -22.31 41.69
N LEU A 184 -32.99 -22.75 40.71
CA LEU A 184 -32.12 -23.91 40.74
C LEU A 184 -30.96 -23.74 41.74
N ILE A 185 -30.25 -22.61 41.71
CA ILE A 185 -29.14 -22.37 42.65
C ILE A 185 -29.61 -22.33 44.10
N ARG A 186 -30.77 -21.77 44.41
CA ARG A 186 -31.32 -21.79 45.77
C ARG A 186 -31.61 -23.21 46.26
N GLN A 187 -32.28 -24.02 45.43
CA GLN A 187 -32.55 -25.42 45.73
C GLN A 187 -31.26 -26.21 46.02
N ILE A 188 -30.20 -25.94 45.26
CA ILE A 188 -28.87 -26.55 45.46
C ILE A 188 -28.20 -26.02 46.75
N ARG A 189 -28.17 -24.70 46.96
CA ARG A 189 -27.48 -24.03 48.08
C ARG A 189 -28.05 -24.42 49.44
N GLU A 190 -29.37 -24.58 49.53
CA GLU A 190 -30.08 -24.73 50.81
C GLU A 190 -30.45 -26.18 51.12
N ASN A 191 -30.29 -27.10 50.16
CA ASN A 191 -30.57 -28.54 50.29
C ASN A 191 -31.94 -28.84 50.95
N SER A 192 -32.92 -27.97 50.69
CA SER A 192 -34.22 -27.91 51.35
C SER A 192 -35.33 -27.82 50.31
N LYS A 193 -36.39 -28.62 50.48
CA LYS A 193 -37.61 -28.54 49.65
C LYS A 193 -38.51 -27.33 49.99
N TYR A 194 -38.22 -26.58 51.05
CA TYR A 194 -39.13 -25.55 51.56
C TYR A 194 -38.44 -24.21 51.83
N ALA A 195 -38.94 -23.18 51.12
CA ALA A 195 -38.76 -21.73 51.29
C ALA A 195 -37.31 -21.19 51.49
N PRO A 196 -36.73 -20.50 50.47
CA PRO A 196 -35.40 -19.91 50.60
C PRO A 196 -35.35 -18.76 51.61
N SER A 197 -34.29 -18.72 52.42
CA SER A 197 -34.18 -17.80 53.58
C SER A 197 -33.34 -16.55 53.32
N ARG A 198 -32.57 -16.50 52.21
CA ARG A 198 -31.79 -15.33 51.80
C ARG A 198 -31.75 -15.17 50.27
N TYR A 199 -31.57 -13.93 49.80
CA TYR A 199 -31.32 -13.64 48.38
C TYR A 199 -30.02 -14.32 47.89
N LEU A 200 -29.81 -14.44 46.58
CA LEU A 200 -28.49 -14.81 46.07
C LEU A 200 -27.54 -13.61 46.14
N GLU A 201 -26.29 -13.87 46.54
CA GLU A 201 -25.23 -12.87 46.66
C GLU A 201 -24.08 -13.18 45.69
N LEU A 202 -23.28 -12.18 45.28
CA LEU A 202 -22.13 -12.37 44.38
C LEU A 202 -21.17 -13.50 44.82
N SER A 203 -21.08 -13.71 46.14
CA SER A 203 -20.29 -14.75 46.81
C SER A 203 -20.78 -16.19 46.55
N ASP A 204 -22.06 -16.38 46.22
CA ASP A 204 -22.68 -17.68 45.94
C ASP A 204 -22.29 -18.24 44.54
N PHE A 205 -21.61 -17.47 43.69
CA PHE A 205 -21.45 -17.77 42.27
C PHE A 205 -20.00 -17.95 41.79
N ASN A 206 -19.81 -18.90 40.87
CA ASN A 206 -18.82 -18.84 39.79
C ASN A 206 -19.59 -18.99 38.46
N ILE A 207 -20.17 -17.89 37.97
CA ILE A 207 -20.94 -17.88 36.71
C ILE A 207 -19.98 -17.76 35.51
N VAL A 208 -20.20 -18.61 34.50
CA VAL A 208 -19.56 -18.48 33.20
C VAL A 208 -20.63 -18.39 32.11
N ILE A 209 -20.67 -17.25 31.44
CA ILE A 209 -21.55 -17.01 30.30
C ILE A 209 -20.83 -17.54 29.05
N LEU A 210 -21.34 -18.62 28.45
CA LEU A 210 -20.72 -19.19 27.24
C LEU A 210 -21.04 -18.39 25.98
N SER A 211 -22.14 -17.65 25.96
CA SER A 211 -22.49 -16.78 24.83
C SER A 211 -23.33 -15.61 25.35
N PRO A 212 -22.88 -14.36 25.21
CA PRO A 212 -23.79 -13.22 25.20
C PRO A 212 -24.60 -13.29 23.90
N TYR A 213 -25.86 -12.86 23.95
CA TYR A 213 -26.78 -12.90 22.80
C TYR A 213 -26.16 -12.40 21.50
N GLU A 214 -26.26 -13.21 20.45
CA GLU A 214 -26.20 -12.68 19.10
C GLU A 214 -27.58 -12.08 18.76
N ILE A 215 -27.78 -10.79 19.06
CA ILE A 215 -28.92 -10.06 18.49
C ILE A 215 -28.59 -9.76 17.03
N GLN A 216 -28.81 -10.76 16.16
CA GLN A 216 -28.68 -10.57 14.71
C GLN A 216 -29.82 -9.66 14.21
N TYR A 217 -29.52 -8.36 14.09
CA TYR A 217 -30.33 -7.44 13.29
C TYR A 217 -30.08 -7.69 11.80
N VAL A 218 -30.77 -8.67 11.22
CA VAL A 218 -30.87 -8.78 9.75
C VAL A 218 -31.74 -7.63 9.26
N TRP A 219 -31.13 -6.60 8.64
CA TRP A 219 -31.87 -5.42 8.20
C TRP A 219 -31.55 -4.97 6.77
N THR A 220 -32.60 -4.74 5.99
CA THR A 220 -32.55 -4.38 4.58
C THR A 220 -33.01 -2.94 4.34
N ASN A 221 -32.06 -2.00 4.35
CA ASN A 221 -32.07 -0.68 3.66
C ASN A 221 -33.26 0.30 3.78
N SER A 222 -34.34 0.04 4.53
CA SER A 222 -35.37 1.06 4.81
C SER A 222 -34.98 1.96 5.99
N SER A 223 -35.20 3.27 5.88
CA SER A 223 -34.78 4.28 6.86
C SER A 223 -35.24 3.99 8.30
N PHE A 224 -34.28 4.01 9.23
CA PHE A 224 -34.51 3.90 10.68
C PHE A 224 -35.35 5.10 11.16
N SER A 225 -36.57 4.88 11.66
CA SER A 225 -37.40 5.98 12.15
C SER A 225 -36.97 6.39 13.56
N GLU A 226 -36.86 7.70 13.79
CA GLU A 226 -36.51 8.28 15.10
C GLU A 226 -37.53 7.90 16.20
N SER A 227 -38.76 7.54 15.82
CA SER A 227 -39.77 7.00 16.73
C SER A 227 -39.44 5.60 17.24
N PHE A 228 -38.88 4.72 16.40
CA PHE A 228 -38.56 3.35 16.79
C PHE A 228 -37.35 3.32 17.73
N SER A 229 -36.32 4.14 17.45
CA SER A 229 -35.16 4.25 18.33
C SER A 229 -35.49 4.84 19.70
N LYS A 230 -36.34 5.88 19.75
CA LYS A 230 -36.84 6.46 21.01
C LYS A 230 -37.67 5.44 21.79
N SER A 231 -38.56 4.69 21.13
CA SER A 231 -39.33 3.62 21.79
C SER A 231 -38.43 2.52 22.35
N LEU A 232 -37.41 2.07 21.60
CA LEU A 232 -36.48 1.03 22.06
C LEU A 232 -35.65 1.49 23.27
N ILE A 233 -35.12 2.71 23.24
CA ILE A 233 -34.35 3.29 24.35
C ILE A 233 -35.25 3.47 25.58
N GLN A 234 -36.49 3.91 25.38
CA GLN A 234 -37.46 4.09 26.47
C GLN A 234 -37.83 2.74 27.11
N ASN A 235 -38.11 1.71 26.31
CA ASN A 235 -38.40 0.36 26.83
C ASN A 235 -37.22 -0.21 27.63
N LEU A 236 -35.97 -0.08 27.13
CA LEU A 236 -34.77 -0.50 27.86
C LEU A 236 -34.60 0.25 29.19
N LYS A 237 -34.87 1.56 29.20
CA LYS A 237 -34.83 2.39 30.41
C LYS A 237 -35.90 1.95 31.42
N ASP A 238 -37.12 1.68 30.95
CA ASP A 238 -38.24 1.29 31.80
C ASP A 238 -38.05 -0.13 32.36
N ASP A 239 -37.49 -1.06 31.59
CA ASP A 239 -37.07 -2.39 32.07
C ASP A 239 -35.98 -2.29 33.16
N MET A 240 -34.99 -1.41 32.98
CA MET A 240 -33.95 -1.18 33.98
C MET A 240 -34.51 -0.56 35.27
N ILE A 241 -35.40 0.42 35.16
CA ILE A 241 -36.06 1.05 36.31
C ILE A 241 -36.95 0.04 37.03
N SER A 242 -37.74 -0.75 36.29
CA SER A 242 -38.57 -1.83 36.82
C SER A 242 -37.75 -2.84 37.60
N CYS A 243 -36.63 -3.32 37.05
CA CYS A 243 -35.75 -4.27 37.75
C CYS A 243 -35.10 -3.68 39.02
N LEU A 244 -34.64 -2.43 38.98
CA LEU A 244 -34.09 -1.77 40.17
C LEU A 244 -35.17 -1.53 41.25
N TYR A 245 -36.40 -1.24 40.84
CA TYR A 245 -37.54 -1.08 41.73
C TYR A 245 -37.92 -2.40 42.39
N GLU A 246 -38.11 -3.48 41.63
CA GLU A 246 -38.41 -4.83 42.13
C GLU A 246 -37.33 -5.31 43.11
N MET A 247 -36.05 -5.14 42.78
CA MET A 247 -34.94 -5.48 43.69
C MET A 247 -35.02 -4.71 45.03
N LYS A 248 -35.34 -3.41 45.00
CA LYS A 248 -35.47 -2.58 46.22
C LYS A 248 -36.73 -2.93 47.01
N TYR A 249 -37.85 -3.10 46.33
CA TYR A 249 -39.15 -3.41 46.91
C TYR A 249 -39.12 -4.75 47.65
N CYS A 250 -38.59 -5.79 47.01
CA CYS A 250 -38.46 -7.12 47.62
C CYS A 250 -37.55 -7.11 48.85
N ARG A 251 -36.44 -6.35 48.82
CA ARG A 251 -35.54 -6.24 49.98
C ARG A 251 -36.21 -5.56 51.19
N MET A 252 -37.18 -4.68 50.99
CA MET A 252 -37.83 -3.90 52.06
C MET A 252 -39.16 -4.51 52.55
N ASN A 253 -39.95 -5.14 51.67
CA ASN A 253 -41.29 -5.66 51.97
C ASN A 253 -41.33 -7.19 52.13
N VAL A 254 -40.40 -7.77 52.89
CA VAL A 254 -40.43 -9.21 53.23
C VAL A 254 -41.49 -9.50 54.30
N SER A 255 -42.77 -9.38 53.94
CA SER A 255 -43.89 -9.93 54.71
C SER A 255 -44.10 -11.41 54.32
N SER A 256 -44.49 -12.23 55.30
CA SER A 256 -44.32 -13.69 55.26
C SER A 256 -45.14 -14.46 54.22
N THR A 257 -46.02 -13.79 53.47
CA THR A 257 -46.96 -14.43 52.52
C THR A 257 -46.65 -14.17 51.04
N GLY A 258 -45.66 -13.34 50.71
CA GLY A 258 -45.29 -13.01 49.31
C GLY A 258 -43.88 -13.43 48.88
N ILE A 259 -43.17 -14.20 49.73
CA ILE A 259 -41.72 -14.40 49.65
C ILE A 259 -41.24 -14.97 48.30
N SER A 260 -41.85 -16.05 47.79
CA SER A 260 -41.31 -16.77 46.62
C SER A 260 -41.18 -15.92 45.36
N SER A 261 -42.21 -15.16 44.97
CA SER A 261 -42.18 -14.40 43.72
C SER A 261 -41.24 -13.19 43.80
N CYS A 262 -41.13 -12.56 44.98
CA CYS A 262 -40.24 -11.43 45.17
C CYS A 262 -38.77 -11.86 45.10
N TYR A 263 -38.46 -13.01 45.69
CA TYR A 263 -37.16 -13.64 45.60
C TYR A 263 -36.83 -14.05 44.15
N GLU A 264 -37.78 -14.57 43.38
CA GLU A 264 -37.58 -14.92 41.96
C GLU A 264 -37.28 -13.68 41.09
N LYS A 265 -38.09 -12.62 41.21
CA LYS A 265 -37.88 -11.36 40.49
C LYS A 265 -36.58 -10.65 40.85
N HIS A 266 -36.25 -10.54 42.15
CA HIS A 266 -35.03 -9.91 42.62
C HIS A 266 -33.79 -10.52 41.96
N ASP A 267 -33.65 -11.84 41.99
CA ASP A 267 -32.44 -12.51 41.53
C ASP A 267 -32.37 -12.60 39.99
N TYR A 268 -33.50 -12.70 39.30
CA TYR A 268 -33.57 -12.57 37.85
C TYR A 268 -33.08 -11.18 37.38
N CYS A 269 -33.56 -10.11 38.02
CA CYS A 269 -33.09 -8.76 37.77
C CYS A 269 -31.62 -8.55 38.18
N TRP A 270 -31.14 -9.23 39.22
CA TRP A 270 -29.75 -9.18 39.67
C TRP A 270 -28.79 -9.80 38.62
N LEU A 271 -29.16 -10.94 38.02
CA LEU A 271 -28.41 -11.55 36.91
C LEU A 271 -28.40 -10.66 35.65
N ARG A 272 -29.57 -10.12 35.24
CA ARG A 272 -29.66 -9.23 34.06
C ARG A 272 -28.96 -7.89 34.27
N ARG A 273 -28.84 -7.39 35.51
CA ARG A 273 -28.09 -6.16 35.80
C ARG A 273 -26.65 -6.25 35.31
N ALA A 274 -25.98 -7.39 35.48
CA ALA A 274 -24.63 -7.60 34.95
C ALA A 274 -24.60 -7.50 33.41
N GLN A 275 -25.54 -8.16 32.74
CA GLN A 275 -25.63 -8.16 31.26
C GLN A 275 -25.88 -6.77 30.67
N ASN A 276 -26.71 -5.95 31.32
CA ASN A 276 -26.99 -4.58 30.88
C ASN A 276 -25.74 -3.67 30.90
N PHE A 277 -24.74 -3.95 31.75
CA PHE A 277 -23.46 -3.23 31.70
C PHE A 277 -22.54 -3.70 30.57
N PHE A 278 -22.62 -4.97 30.15
CA PHE A 278 -21.77 -5.51 29.07
C PHE A 278 -22.22 -5.14 27.65
N GLN A 279 -23.43 -4.58 27.46
CA GLN A 279 -23.92 -4.12 26.14
C GLN A 279 -23.82 -2.61 25.88
N VAL A 280 -23.29 -1.79 26.80
CA VAL A 280 -23.00 -0.36 26.54
C VAL A 280 -21.66 -0.17 25.78
N ALA A 281 -21.28 -1.15 24.96
CA ALA A 281 -20.12 -1.12 24.07
C ALA A 281 -20.43 -0.56 22.66
N HIS A 282 -21.63 0.02 22.46
CA HIS A 282 -21.98 0.81 21.27
C HIS A 282 -21.96 2.31 21.55
N SER A 283 -20.85 2.78 22.14
CA SER A 283 -20.57 4.20 22.32
C SER A 283 -20.69 4.97 21.00
N GLU A 284 -20.26 4.40 19.86
CA GLU A 284 -20.42 5.02 18.55
C GLU A 284 -21.87 5.26 18.13
N LEU A 285 -22.83 4.40 18.48
CA LEU A 285 -24.24 4.60 18.08
C LEU A 285 -24.90 5.69 18.94
N PHE A 286 -24.60 5.73 20.24
CA PHE A 286 -25.04 6.78 21.14
C PHE A 286 -24.39 8.13 20.80
N VAL A 287 -23.07 8.14 20.57
CA VAL A 287 -22.30 9.34 20.19
C VAL A 287 -22.68 9.81 18.78
N ASN A 288 -22.91 8.92 17.80
CA ASN A 288 -23.40 9.33 16.49
C ASN A 288 -24.85 9.85 16.55
N PHE A 289 -25.73 9.29 17.39
CA PHE A 289 -27.08 9.83 17.60
C PHE A 289 -27.03 11.23 18.25
N ILE A 290 -26.21 11.41 19.29
CA ILE A 290 -25.94 12.72 19.92
C ILE A 290 -25.38 13.71 18.90
N ASN A 291 -24.34 13.32 18.13
CA ASN A 291 -23.72 14.16 17.11
C ASN A 291 -24.67 14.48 15.94
N GLN A 292 -25.57 13.57 15.57
CA GLN A 292 -26.56 13.79 14.52
C GLN A 292 -27.66 14.74 14.98
N GLN A 293 -28.15 14.61 16.23
CA GLN A 293 -29.06 15.59 16.85
C GLN A 293 -28.40 16.98 16.93
N ILE A 294 -27.14 17.06 17.38
CA ILE A 294 -26.33 18.30 17.37
C ILE A 294 -26.28 18.90 15.97
N LEU A 295 -25.93 18.12 14.94
CA LEU A 295 -25.83 18.60 13.55
C LEU A 295 -27.18 19.02 12.93
N THR A 296 -28.31 18.48 13.39
CA THR A 296 -29.64 18.89 12.91
C THR A 296 -30.21 20.13 13.60
N GLN A 297 -29.70 20.52 14.78
CA GLN A 297 -30.25 21.64 15.57
C GLN A 297 -29.38 22.92 15.55
N THR A 298 -28.22 22.91 14.90
CA THR A 298 -27.21 24.00 14.89
C THR A 298 -27.58 25.32 14.20
N HIS A 299 -28.87 25.65 13.98
CA HIS A 299 -29.29 26.89 13.31
C HIS A 299 -29.94 27.97 14.19
N GLN A 300 -30.01 27.81 15.52
CA GLN A 300 -30.34 28.93 16.43
C GLN A 300 -29.45 28.96 17.69
N PRO A 301 -28.72 30.07 17.96
CA PRO A 301 -27.77 30.14 19.09
C PRO A 301 -28.42 30.31 20.47
N ALA A 302 -29.75 30.42 20.57
CA ALA A 302 -30.47 30.67 21.83
C ALA A 302 -30.83 29.40 22.64
N ILE A 303 -30.47 28.20 22.18
CA ILE A 303 -30.94 26.92 22.76
C ILE A 303 -29.89 26.23 23.65
N VAL A 304 -28.61 26.64 23.60
CA VAL A 304 -27.54 26.03 24.44
C VAL A 304 -27.80 26.24 25.94
N GLU A 305 -28.37 27.39 26.33
CA GLU A 305 -28.78 27.66 27.71
C GLU A 305 -29.98 26.79 28.14
N TYR A 306 -30.87 26.45 27.21
CA TYR A 306 -32.00 25.56 27.46
C TYR A 306 -31.57 24.09 27.58
N GLN A 307 -30.54 23.65 26.86
CA GLN A 307 -29.98 22.29 26.97
C GLN A 307 -29.28 22.05 28.31
N PHE A 308 -28.50 23.03 28.81
CA PHE A 308 -27.97 22.96 30.17
C PHE A 308 -29.10 22.87 31.21
N LYS A 309 -30.16 23.68 31.08
CA LYS A 309 -31.35 23.59 31.94
C LYS A 309 -32.08 22.24 31.85
N VAL A 310 -32.18 21.61 30.68
CA VAL A 310 -32.83 20.29 30.56
C VAL A 310 -31.99 19.18 31.19
N GLN A 311 -30.66 19.23 31.09
CA GLN A 311 -29.80 18.31 31.85
C GLN A 311 -29.80 18.59 33.35
N GLU A 312 -29.84 19.86 33.75
CA GLU A 312 -29.96 20.28 35.15
C GLU A 312 -31.32 19.84 35.75
N ILE A 313 -32.44 19.99 35.03
CA ILE A 313 -33.77 19.52 35.45
C ILE A 313 -33.87 17.98 35.44
N ALA A 314 -33.25 17.29 34.48
CA ALA A 314 -33.21 15.83 34.45
C ALA A 314 -32.36 15.25 35.59
N LEU A 315 -31.29 15.94 36.01
CA LEU A 315 -30.47 15.54 37.16
C LEU A 315 -31.08 16.00 38.49
N ALA A 316 -31.72 17.17 38.53
CA ALA A 316 -32.46 17.66 39.68
C ALA A 316 -33.67 16.78 39.98
N SER A 317 -34.44 16.32 38.99
CA SER A 317 -35.53 15.35 39.23
C SER A 317 -35.04 13.99 39.73
N ILE A 318 -33.84 13.54 39.32
CA ILE A 318 -33.18 12.36 39.89
C ILE A 318 -32.72 12.59 41.35
N LEU A 319 -32.50 13.85 41.76
CA LEU A 319 -32.03 14.22 43.10
C LEU A 319 -33.16 14.64 44.05
N GLU A 320 -34.21 15.30 43.57
CA GLU A 320 -35.35 15.82 44.35
C GLU A 320 -36.35 14.73 44.78
N ASP A 321 -36.46 13.63 44.04
CA ASP A 321 -37.29 12.46 44.43
C ASP A 321 -36.69 11.67 45.62
N ASN A 322 -35.70 12.23 46.33
CA ASN A 322 -35.07 11.62 47.50
C ASN A 322 -35.45 12.29 48.82
N ASN A 323 -36.57 11.83 49.39
CA ASN A 323 -36.73 11.73 50.85
C ASN A 323 -35.89 10.57 51.46
N LEU A 324 -34.73 10.27 50.85
CA LEU A 324 -33.92 9.05 51.00
C LEU A 324 -32.41 9.36 51.16
N ASN A 325 -32.08 10.60 51.54
CA ASN A 325 -30.77 11.20 51.30
C ASN A 325 -29.74 11.08 52.46
N SER A 326 -29.97 10.22 53.46
CA SER A 326 -29.19 10.23 54.72
C SER A 326 -28.24 9.05 54.96
N THR A 327 -28.33 7.92 54.24
CA THR A 327 -27.57 6.69 54.58
C THR A 327 -26.63 6.17 53.50
N PHE A 328 -27.00 6.23 52.22
CA PHE A 328 -26.09 5.76 51.15
C PHE A 328 -24.94 6.75 50.86
N SER A 329 -25.24 8.04 50.95
CA SER A 329 -24.28 9.15 50.85
C SER A 329 -23.19 9.07 51.93
N HIS A 330 -23.55 8.75 53.18
CA HIS A 330 -22.63 8.75 54.32
C HIS A 330 -21.53 7.69 54.28
N GLN A 331 -21.72 6.58 53.55
CA GLN A 331 -20.74 5.49 53.49
C GLN A 331 -19.76 5.60 52.31
N LEU A 332 -20.14 6.26 51.21
CA LEU A 332 -19.22 6.57 50.10
C LEU A 332 -18.42 7.88 50.34
N LEU A 333 -18.97 8.84 51.09
CA LEU A 333 -18.34 10.15 51.31
C LEU A 333 -17.28 10.18 52.43
N SER A 334 -17.13 9.11 53.21
CA SER A 334 -16.33 9.12 54.44
C SER A 334 -14.82 8.91 54.26
N THR A 335 -14.33 8.58 53.06
CA THR A 335 -12.94 8.13 52.87
C THR A 335 -12.11 8.80 51.76
N ASN A 336 -12.60 9.84 51.06
CA ASN A 336 -11.81 10.88 50.33
C ASN A 336 -12.72 11.85 49.53
N SER A 337 -13.67 12.52 50.18
CA SER A 337 -14.74 13.27 49.48
C SER A 337 -14.36 14.65 48.91
N SER A 338 -13.32 15.32 49.41
CA SER A 338 -12.89 16.63 48.89
C SER A 338 -12.46 16.55 47.43
N ASP A 339 -11.71 15.51 47.09
CA ASP A 339 -10.98 15.45 45.83
C ASP A 339 -11.89 14.96 44.71
N PHE A 340 -12.73 13.94 44.99
CA PHE A 340 -13.75 13.47 44.05
C PHE A 340 -14.80 14.56 43.73
N MET A 341 -15.15 15.42 44.70
CA MET A 341 -16.06 16.56 44.47
C MET A 341 -15.40 17.76 43.79
N ASN A 342 -14.07 17.82 43.70
CA ASN A 342 -13.32 18.82 42.94
C ASN A 342 -13.02 18.38 41.50
N LEU A 343 -13.14 17.09 41.17
CA LEU A 343 -13.06 16.61 39.79
C LEU A 343 -14.22 17.17 38.95
N THR A 344 -13.91 17.56 37.70
CA THR A 344 -14.92 17.91 36.69
C THR A 344 -15.81 16.70 36.35
N LEU A 345 -16.99 16.93 35.79
CA LEU A 345 -17.95 15.85 35.48
C LEU A 345 -17.34 14.75 34.58
N SER A 346 -16.52 15.14 33.59
CA SER A 346 -15.76 14.19 32.76
C SER A 346 -14.79 13.35 33.59
N GLN A 347 -14.01 13.97 34.48
CA GLN A 347 -13.03 13.26 35.31
C GLN A 347 -13.69 12.32 36.34
N ARG A 348 -14.89 12.66 36.86
CA ARG A 348 -15.66 11.73 37.70
C ARG A 348 -16.20 10.55 36.89
N LEU A 349 -16.67 10.80 35.67
CA LEU A 349 -17.12 9.74 34.78
C LEU A 349 -15.96 8.79 34.43
N ASP A 350 -14.80 9.34 34.07
CA ASP A 350 -13.58 8.56 33.82
C ASP A 350 -13.12 7.78 35.06
N TYR A 351 -13.17 8.37 36.26
CA TYR A 351 -12.83 7.69 37.51
C TYR A 351 -13.78 6.51 37.81
N VAL A 352 -15.08 6.67 37.59
CA VAL A 352 -16.07 5.59 37.75
C VAL A 352 -15.91 4.52 36.66
N MET A 353 -15.66 4.92 35.40
CA MET A 353 -15.36 4.02 34.29
C MET A 353 -14.10 3.18 34.53
N GLN A 354 -13.07 3.76 35.17
CA GLN A 354 -11.79 3.07 35.43
C GLN A 354 -11.81 2.17 36.67
N ASN A 355 -12.60 2.49 37.71
CA ASN A 355 -12.55 1.81 39.01
C ASN A 355 -13.76 0.94 39.35
N GLU A 356 -14.97 1.28 38.87
CA GLU A 356 -16.22 0.56 39.21
C GLU A 356 -16.72 -0.35 38.09
N MET A 357 -16.39 -0.05 36.83
CA MET A 357 -16.65 -0.97 35.72
C MET A 357 -15.50 -1.97 35.61
N MET A 358 -15.81 -3.25 35.34
CA MET A 358 -14.77 -4.21 34.96
C MET A 358 -14.07 -3.69 33.71
N ASN A 359 -12.82 -3.24 33.85
CA ASN A 359 -12.03 -2.76 32.72
C ASN A 359 -12.06 -3.79 31.59
N SER A 360 -12.36 -3.33 30.37
CA SER A 360 -12.45 -4.15 29.16
C SER A 360 -11.09 -4.69 28.67
N TYR A 361 -10.08 -4.78 29.54
CA TYR A 361 -8.76 -5.32 29.25
C TYR A 361 -8.79 -6.80 28.78
N GLN A 362 -9.87 -7.55 29.03
CA GLN A 362 -10.04 -8.88 28.44
C GLN A 362 -10.32 -8.88 26.92
N TYR A 363 -10.69 -7.73 26.34
CA TYR A 363 -10.67 -7.49 24.89
C TYR A 363 -9.51 -6.58 24.45
N SER A 364 -8.63 -6.16 25.36
CA SER A 364 -7.41 -5.46 24.95
C SER A 364 -6.47 -6.45 24.25
N CYS A 365 -6.08 -6.11 23.03
CA CYS A 365 -5.02 -6.84 22.36
C CYS A 365 -3.75 -6.74 23.23
N HIS A 366 -3.23 -7.88 23.64
CA HIS A 366 -2.04 -7.95 24.50
C HIS A 366 -0.80 -7.33 23.82
N THR A 367 -0.86 -7.19 22.50
CA THR A 367 -0.03 -6.34 21.64
C THR A 367 -0.79 -5.05 21.30
N SER A 368 -0.11 -3.90 21.31
CA SER A 368 -0.65 -2.59 20.87
C SER A 368 -1.12 -2.54 19.42
N ILE A 369 -0.86 -3.61 18.67
CA ILE A 369 -1.34 -3.84 17.30
C ILE A 369 -2.48 -4.86 17.41
N CYS A 370 -3.73 -4.42 17.22
CA CYS A 370 -4.86 -5.33 17.02
C CYS A 370 -4.84 -5.90 15.59
N LEU A 371 -3.93 -6.87 15.39
CA LEU A 371 -3.71 -7.67 14.16
C LEU A 371 -4.96 -8.44 13.63
N PHE A 372 -6.15 -8.23 14.21
CA PHE A 372 -7.45 -8.81 13.82
C PHE A 372 -8.49 -7.80 13.34
N GLU A 373 -8.17 -6.51 13.26
CA GLU A 373 -9.06 -5.58 12.58
C GLU A 373 -9.28 -6.03 11.12
N PRO A 374 -10.53 -6.03 10.62
CA PRO A 374 -10.80 -6.46 9.26
C PRO A 374 -10.13 -5.51 8.27
N LEU A 375 -9.35 -6.07 7.34
CA LEU A 375 -8.70 -5.36 6.23
C LEU A 375 -9.62 -4.30 5.64
N LEU A 376 -9.21 -3.03 5.74
CA LEU A 376 -10.04 -1.93 5.30
C LEU A 376 -10.23 -1.99 3.80
N ALA A 377 -11.41 -1.61 3.31
CA ALA A 377 -11.71 -1.65 1.89
C ALA A 377 -10.76 -0.77 1.02
N SER A 378 -10.05 0.17 1.65
CA SER A 378 -8.99 0.99 1.06
C SER A 378 -7.69 0.22 0.78
N GLU A 379 -7.42 -0.89 1.47
CA GLU A 379 -6.16 -1.63 1.43
C GLU A 379 -6.08 -2.61 0.24
N TYR A 380 -7.22 -3.12 -0.26
CA TYR A 380 -7.26 -3.90 -1.51
C TYR A 380 -6.66 -3.13 -2.70
N PHE A 381 -6.87 -1.81 -2.77
CA PHE A 381 -6.27 -0.94 -3.79
C PHE A 381 -4.75 -0.79 -3.63
N GLN A 382 -4.22 -0.94 -2.42
CA GLN A 382 -2.79 -0.94 -2.15
C GLN A 382 -2.15 -2.24 -2.65
N PHE A 383 -2.77 -3.40 -2.38
CA PHE A 383 -2.32 -4.68 -2.93
C PHE A 383 -2.39 -4.72 -4.46
N ALA A 384 -3.46 -4.16 -5.07
CA ALA A 384 -3.53 -3.99 -6.53
C ALA A 384 -2.39 -3.12 -7.08
N SER A 385 -2.02 -2.05 -6.38
CA SER A 385 -0.87 -1.20 -6.75
C SER A 385 0.46 -1.97 -6.68
N ILE A 386 0.66 -2.78 -5.63
CA ILE A 386 1.85 -3.63 -5.45
C ILE A 386 1.92 -4.69 -6.58
N LEU A 387 0.81 -5.33 -6.93
CA LEU A 387 0.75 -6.27 -8.05
C LEU A 387 1.12 -5.61 -9.38
N CYS A 388 0.62 -4.40 -9.65
CA CYS A 388 1.02 -3.61 -10.82
C CYS A 388 2.51 -3.23 -10.81
N CYS A 389 3.12 -3.02 -9.64
CA CYS A 389 4.56 -2.82 -9.50
C CYS A 389 5.36 -4.09 -9.86
N LEU A 390 4.90 -5.27 -9.45
CA LEU A 390 5.52 -6.55 -9.85
C LEU A 390 5.43 -6.77 -11.37
N ILE A 391 4.27 -6.51 -11.97
CA ILE A 391 4.06 -6.55 -13.43
C ILE A 391 4.99 -5.56 -14.14
N TYR A 392 5.13 -4.33 -13.62
CA TYR A 392 6.08 -3.35 -14.14
C TYR A 392 7.52 -3.89 -14.15
N TYR A 393 7.99 -4.51 -13.07
CA TYR A 393 9.34 -5.07 -13.02
C TYR A 393 9.54 -6.22 -14.01
N ILE A 394 8.54 -7.08 -14.22
CA ILE A 394 8.59 -8.13 -15.26
C ILE A 394 8.79 -7.49 -16.64
N PHE A 395 8.03 -6.45 -16.99
CA PHE A 395 8.25 -5.70 -18.24
C PHE A 395 9.62 -5.02 -18.30
N LEU A 396 10.10 -4.43 -17.19
CA LEU A 396 11.41 -3.79 -17.13
C LEU A 396 12.55 -4.78 -17.39
N PHE A 397 12.52 -5.97 -16.78
CA PHE A 397 13.52 -7.01 -17.03
C PHE A 397 13.52 -7.46 -18.50
N CYS A 398 12.35 -7.64 -19.11
CA CYS A 398 12.23 -7.96 -20.54
C CYS A 398 12.79 -6.86 -21.47
N MET A 399 12.74 -5.59 -21.06
CA MET A 399 13.10 -4.43 -21.90
C MET A 399 14.39 -3.71 -21.47
N CYS A 400 15.11 -4.19 -20.44
CA CYS A 400 16.26 -3.52 -19.84
C CYS A 400 17.41 -3.21 -20.82
N GLN A 401 17.47 -3.92 -21.95
CA GLN A 401 18.49 -3.69 -22.98
C GLN A 401 18.21 -2.47 -23.88
N LYS A 402 16.99 -1.93 -23.90
CA LYS A 402 16.61 -0.81 -24.77
C LYS A 402 17.29 0.50 -24.38
N ASN A 403 17.77 1.26 -25.36
CA ASN A 403 18.44 2.56 -25.15
C ASN A 403 17.54 3.57 -24.40
N SER A 404 16.25 3.59 -24.73
CA SER A 404 15.25 4.45 -24.07
C SER A 404 15.12 4.22 -22.56
N ILE A 405 15.28 2.98 -22.10
CA ILE A 405 15.34 2.64 -20.67
C ILE A 405 16.72 2.98 -20.09
N LYS A 406 17.81 2.62 -20.78
CA LYS A 406 19.19 2.86 -20.32
C LYS A 406 19.52 4.35 -20.12
N ILE A 407 18.89 5.26 -20.86
CA ILE A 407 19.11 6.71 -20.75
C ILE A 407 18.50 7.29 -19.46
N ARG A 408 17.40 6.69 -18.96
CA ARG A 408 16.69 7.09 -17.73
C ARG A 408 17.41 6.69 -16.41
N LEU A 409 18.59 6.07 -16.51
CA LEU A 409 19.44 5.68 -15.37
C LEU A 409 18.69 4.89 -14.28
N LEU A 410 18.62 5.44 -13.06
CA LEU A 410 18.02 4.80 -11.88
C LEU A 410 16.49 4.97 -11.84
N LEU A 411 15.89 5.89 -12.60
CA LEU A 411 14.46 6.21 -12.49
C LEU A 411 13.54 4.97 -12.65
N PRO A 412 13.72 4.10 -13.67
CA PRO A 412 12.87 2.90 -13.82
C PRO A 412 13.10 1.84 -12.74
N TRP A 413 14.27 1.85 -12.09
CA TRP A 413 14.66 0.83 -11.12
C TRP A 413 14.27 1.22 -9.69
N CYS A 414 14.54 2.47 -9.30
CA CYS A 414 14.32 2.96 -7.94
C CYS A 414 12.95 3.63 -7.78
N GLY A 415 12.42 4.29 -8.80
CA GLY A 415 11.14 5.01 -8.70
C GLY A 415 9.97 4.12 -8.26
N PRO A 416 9.67 3.02 -8.98
CA PRO A 416 8.56 2.14 -8.64
C PRO A 416 8.71 1.50 -7.24
N LEU A 417 9.95 1.13 -6.87
CA LEU A 417 10.28 0.63 -5.54
C LEU A 417 9.99 1.69 -4.46
N LEU A 418 10.38 2.95 -4.65
CA LEU A 418 10.09 4.04 -3.71
C LEU A 418 8.58 4.30 -3.57
N VAL A 419 7.82 4.25 -4.67
CA VAL A 419 6.35 4.33 -4.64
C VAL A 419 5.73 3.13 -3.92
N MET A 420 6.27 1.93 -4.10
CA MET A 420 5.83 0.73 -3.38
C MET A 420 6.10 0.84 -1.87
N ILE A 421 7.29 1.30 -1.47
CA ILE A 421 7.63 1.56 -0.06
C ILE A 421 6.69 2.64 0.52
N ARG A 422 6.40 3.70 -0.26
CA ARG A 422 5.41 4.72 0.13
C ARG A 422 4.02 4.14 0.35
N ILE A 423 3.55 3.25 -0.51
CA ILE A 423 2.26 2.56 -0.36
C ILE A 423 2.27 1.72 0.93
N LEU A 424 3.28 0.88 1.13
CA LEU A 424 3.42 0.03 2.32
C LEU A 424 3.45 0.86 3.61
N SER A 425 4.26 1.93 3.67
CA SER A 425 4.29 2.86 4.82
C SER A 425 2.99 3.68 5.00
N SER A 426 2.06 3.61 4.05
CA SER A 426 0.72 4.22 4.11
C SER A 426 -0.41 3.20 4.36
N SER A 427 -0.09 1.90 4.46
CA SER A 427 -1.04 0.86 4.92
C SER A 427 -1.33 1.04 6.39
N GLU A 428 -2.57 0.79 6.82
CA GLU A 428 -2.99 1.11 8.19
C GLU A 428 -2.42 0.07 9.17
N PHE A 429 -2.28 -1.18 8.68
CA PHE A 429 -1.52 -2.24 9.32
C PHE A 429 -0.08 -1.84 9.71
N ILE A 430 0.73 -1.34 8.77
CA ILE A 430 2.13 -0.96 9.06
C ILE A 430 2.17 0.36 9.84
N TYR A 431 1.35 1.34 9.43
CA TYR A 431 1.32 2.67 10.02
C TYR A 431 0.98 2.67 11.51
N SER A 432 0.02 1.85 11.95
CA SER A 432 -0.38 1.73 13.37
C SER A 432 0.77 1.33 14.30
N THR A 433 1.77 0.60 13.81
CA THR A 433 2.94 0.18 14.60
C THR A 433 3.86 1.36 14.95
N CYS A 434 4.08 2.30 14.03
CA CYS A 434 4.89 3.50 14.30
C CYS A 434 4.53 4.67 13.35
N PRO A 435 3.45 5.42 13.64
CA PRO A 435 2.92 6.44 12.73
C PRO A 435 3.92 7.52 12.31
N VAL A 436 4.79 7.92 13.24
CA VAL A 436 5.83 8.95 13.02
C VAL A 436 6.88 8.47 12.02
N LEU A 437 7.47 7.28 12.26
CA LEU A 437 8.50 6.70 11.40
C LEU A 437 7.97 6.41 9.99
N TYR A 438 6.79 5.80 9.88
CA TYR A 438 6.22 5.48 8.57
C TYR A 438 5.75 6.71 7.80
N SER A 439 5.30 7.78 8.48
CA SER A 439 5.08 9.08 7.84
C SER A 439 6.35 9.69 7.28
N MET A 440 7.48 9.60 8.01
CA MET A 440 8.78 10.06 7.51
C MET A 440 9.24 9.26 6.31
N ILE A 441 9.16 7.92 6.36
CA ILE A 441 9.47 7.04 5.23
C ILE A 441 8.59 7.41 4.02
N SER A 442 7.28 7.62 4.21
CA SER A 442 6.38 8.04 3.13
C SER A 442 6.76 9.38 2.52
N ILE A 443 7.22 10.37 3.28
CA ILE A 443 7.56 11.70 2.75
C ILE A 443 8.95 11.65 2.10
N ILE A 444 9.93 11.03 2.74
CA ILE A 444 11.30 10.83 2.20
C ILE A 444 11.26 10.12 0.85
N THR A 445 10.49 9.04 0.72
CA THR A 445 10.36 8.27 -0.54
C THR A 445 9.72 9.09 -1.66
N VAL A 446 8.73 9.95 -1.36
CA VAL A 446 8.15 10.90 -2.33
C VAL A 446 9.17 11.97 -2.75
N THR A 447 9.88 12.58 -1.81
CA THR A 447 10.89 13.61 -2.14
C THR A 447 12.06 13.01 -2.93
N MET A 448 12.58 11.85 -2.54
CA MET A 448 13.60 11.12 -3.31
C MET A 448 13.13 10.79 -4.73
N THR A 449 11.89 10.30 -4.88
CA THR A 449 11.29 10.01 -6.19
C THR A 449 11.30 11.24 -7.10
N ILE A 450 10.87 12.39 -6.58
CA ILE A 450 10.82 13.66 -7.32
C ILE A 450 12.23 14.14 -7.67
N VAL A 451 13.20 14.02 -6.76
CA VAL A 451 14.61 14.39 -7.01
C VAL A 451 15.25 13.51 -8.09
N ILE A 452 15.03 12.20 -8.07
CA ILE A 452 15.48 11.28 -9.12
C ILE A 452 14.89 11.68 -10.48
N TYR A 453 13.60 12.01 -10.51
CA TYR A 453 12.91 12.42 -11.73
C TYR A 453 13.42 13.75 -12.29
N ILE A 454 13.56 14.78 -11.45
CA ILE A 454 14.11 16.10 -11.84
C ILE A 454 15.52 15.96 -12.40
N ILE A 455 16.40 15.20 -11.73
CA ILE A 455 17.78 14.97 -12.21
C ILE A 455 17.80 14.21 -13.53
N THR A 456 16.85 13.29 -13.74
CA THR A 456 16.71 12.58 -15.02
C THR A 456 16.31 13.53 -16.14
N ILE A 457 15.35 14.44 -15.93
CA ILE A 457 15.00 15.48 -16.90
C ILE A 457 16.17 16.41 -17.19
N LEU A 458 16.79 16.99 -16.14
CA LEU A 458 17.93 17.90 -16.29
C LEU A 458 19.09 17.25 -17.04
N ARG A 459 19.35 15.97 -16.79
CA ARG A 459 20.37 15.21 -17.53
C ARG A 459 20.01 15.01 -18.99
N VAL A 460 18.76 14.66 -19.34
CA VAL A 460 18.40 14.48 -20.75
C VAL A 460 18.34 15.82 -21.50
N LEU A 461 17.91 16.89 -20.85
CA LEU A 461 18.05 18.26 -21.36
C LEU A 461 19.51 18.63 -21.63
N TYR A 462 20.40 18.32 -20.70
CA TYR A 462 21.83 18.55 -20.86
C TYR A 462 22.42 17.74 -22.02
N LEU A 463 22.03 16.46 -22.17
CA LEU A 463 22.42 15.63 -23.31
C LEU A 463 21.88 16.19 -24.63
N ARG A 464 20.62 16.64 -24.66
CA ARG A 464 19.98 17.24 -25.86
C ARG A 464 20.74 18.44 -26.42
N ASN A 465 21.34 19.25 -25.55
CA ASN A 465 22.10 20.43 -25.94
C ASN A 465 23.63 20.20 -25.94
N LEU A 466 24.10 18.95 -25.76
CA LEU A 466 25.51 18.66 -25.49
C LEU A 466 26.43 19.10 -26.64
N TYR A 467 26.09 18.82 -27.90
CA TYR A 467 26.93 19.22 -29.04
C TYR A 467 26.97 20.73 -29.24
N GLU A 468 25.90 21.47 -28.92
CA GLU A 468 25.89 22.95 -28.95
C GLU A 468 26.71 23.55 -27.81
N ILE A 469 26.67 22.94 -26.62
CA ILE A 469 27.50 23.35 -25.48
C ILE A 469 28.98 23.07 -25.76
N ILE A 470 29.30 21.89 -26.30
CA ILE A 470 30.68 21.50 -26.65
C ILE A 470 31.22 22.36 -27.81
N SER A 471 30.41 22.68 -28.82
CA SER A 471 30.89 23.47 -29.97
C SER A 471 31.29 24.90 -29.61
N LYS A 472 30.77 25.44 -28.50
CA LYS A 472 31.02 26.80 -28.01
C LYS A 472 32.07 26.89 -26.89
N ARG A 473 32.69 25.78 -26.45
CA ARG A 473 33.51 25.73 -25.21
C ARG A 473 34.76 24.84 -25.33
N ASN A 474 35.89 25.36 -24.85
CA ASN A 474 37.20 24.68 -24.95
C ASN A 474 37.32 23.42 -24.06
N ASN A 475 36.60 23.33 -22.94
CA ASN A 475 36.76 22.26 -21.93
C ASN A 475 35.94 21.00 -22.23
N ILE A 476 36.07 20.44 -23.45
CA ILE A 476 35.27 19.31 -23.96
C ILE A 476 35.20 18.12 -23.00
N GLY A 477 36.35 17.72 -22.44
CA GLY A 477 36.45 16.57 -21.54
C GLY A 477 35.63 16.70 -20.25
N LEU A 478 35.43 17.93 -19.74
CA LEU A 478 34.58 18.17 -18.57
C LEU A 478 33.11 17.94 -18.92
N TYR A 479 32.61 18.52 -20.01
CA TYR A 479 31.22 18.34 -20.45
C TYR A 479 30.91 16.87 -20.79
N LYS A 480 31.85 16.15 -21.41
CA LYS A 480 31.74 14.70 -21.61
C LYS A 480 31.69 13.90 -20.31
N ARG A 481 32.47 14.28 -19.29
CA ARG A 481 32.41 13.65 -17.96
C ARG A 481 31.04 13.89 -17.30
N LEU A 482 30.47 15.09 -17.41
CA LEU A 482 29.12 15.42 -16.93
C LEU A 482 28.03 14.62 -17.66
N ALA A 483 28.16 14.42 -18.98
CA ALA A 483 27.23 13.63 -19.79
C ALA A 483 27.22 12.12 -19.41
N SER A 484 28.35 11.62 -18.89
CA SER A 484 28.58 10.19 -18.68
C SER A 484 27.52 9.52 -17.78
N LYS A 485 27.20 8.27 -18.09
CA LYS A 485 26.22 7.47 -17.32
C LYS A 485 26.64 7.32 -15.84
N LYS A 486 27.93 7.13 -15.57
CA LYS A 486 28.49 7.01 -14.22
C LYS A 486 28.32 8.29 -13.40
N PHE A 487 28.62 9.45 -13.99
CA PHE A 487 28.43 10.74 -13.31
C PHE A 487 26.96 11.04 -13.04
N GLY A 488 26.07 10.75 -14.00
CA GLY A 488 24.63 10.88 -13.79
C GLY A 488 24.12 10.05 -12.61
N ILE A 489 24.52 8.77 -12.51
CA ILE A 489 24.19 7.90 -11.38
C ILE A 489 24.72 8.47 -10.06
N PHE A 490 25.99 8.91 -10.05
CA PHE A 490 26.61 9.52 -8.87
C PHE A 490 25.87 10.77 -8.38
N ILE A 491 25.51 11.70 -9.28
CA ILE A 491 24.75 12.91 -8.94
C ILE A 491 23.35 12.56 -8.44
N THR A 492 22.65 11.60 -9.06
CA THR A 492 21.35 11.13 -8.56
C THR A 492 21.45 10.59 -7.13
N LEU A 493 22.45 9.73 -6.84
CA LEU A 493 22.66 9.18 -5.50
C LEU A 493 23.04 10.26 -4.47
N LEU A 494 23.97 11.15 -4.83
CA LEU A 494 24.40 12.27 -3.98
C LEU A 494 23.21 13.18 -3.63
N ALA A 495 22.38 13.53 -4.61
CA ALA A 495 21.20 14.36 -4.38
C ALA A 495 20.14 13.65 -3.52
N CYS A 496 19.93 12.34 -3.71
CA CYS A 496 19.05 11.55 -2.83
C CYS A 496 19.57 11.53 -1.39
N PHE A 497 20.88 11.39 -1.19
CA PHE A 497 21.51 11.43 0.13
C PHE A 497 21.40 12.81 0.78
N LEU A 498 21.67 13.90 0.05
CA LEU A 498 21.48 15.27 0.56
C LEU A 498 20.01 15.55 0.90
N THR A 499 19.07 15.08 0.06
CA THR A 499 17.62 15.16 0.31
C THR A 499 17.24 14.41 1.57
N PHE A 500 17.79 13.20 1.78
CA PHE A 500 17.59 12.43 3.01
C PHE A 500 18.04 13.20 4.24
N LEU A 501 19.27 13.73 4.24
CA LEU A 501 19.80 14.53 5.36
C LEU A 501 18.93 15.76 5.66
N ILE A 502 18.47 16.48 4.63
CA ILE A 502 17.55 17.61 4.78
C ILE A 502 16.23 17.15 5.41
N MET A 503 15.67 16.03 4.97
CA MET A 503 14.43 15.48 5.53
C MET A 503 14.57 15.04 6.99
N LEU A 504 15.74 14.57 7.44
CA LEU A 504 16.00 14.23 8.84
C LEU A 504 15.88 15.45 9.78
N VAL A 505 16.17 16.67 9.31
CA VAL A 505 16.04 17.90 10.12
C VAL A 505 14.58 18.15 10.53
N PHE A 506 13.61 17.67 9.76
CA PHE A 506 12.18 17.82 10.07
C PHE A 506 11.65 16.79 11.07
N ILE A 507 12.47 15.84 11.56
CA ILE A 507 12.05 14.81 12.51
C ILE A 507 11.33 15.37 13.76
N PRO A 508 11.88 16.38 14.47
CA PRO A 508 11.23 16.94 15.66
C PRO A 508 9.89 17.63 15.34
N MET A 509 9.77 18.23 14.15
CA MET A 509 8.54 18.88 13.70
C MET A 509 7.41 17.85 13.51
N PHE A 510 7.68 16.73 12.84
CA PHE A 510 6.71 15.64 12.69
C PHE A 510 6.33 15.01 14.04
N SER A 511 7.30 14.82 14.94
CA SER A 511 7.02 14.33 16.30
C SER A 511 6.07 15.26 17.06
N ARG A 512 6.20 16.58 16.90
CA ARG A 512 5.30 17.56 17.53
C ARG A 512 3.91 17.59 16.89
N ILE A 513 3.82 17.41 15.56
CA ILE A 513 2.53 17.31 14.84
C ILE A 513 1.79 16.01 15.18
N TYR A 514 2.51 14.93 15.50
CA TYR A 514 1.89 13.68 15.95
C TYR A 514 1.07 13.86 17.23
N LEU A 515 1.61 14.60 18.20
CA LEU A 515 0.98 14.87 19.50
C LEU A 515 -0.30 15.71 19.40
N THR A 516 -0.64 16.28 18.23
CA THR A 516 -1.85 17.09 18.03
C THR A 516 -2.97 16.37 17.26
N ASN A 517 -2.91 15.04 17.13
CA ASN A 517 -3.87 14.19 16.40
C ASN A 517 -4.11 14.57 14.91
N SER A 518 -3.31 15.47 14.35
CA SER A 518 -3.46 16.00 12.98
C SER A 518 -2.58 15.31 11.93
N LEU A 519 -1.93 14.19 12.27
CA LEU A 519 -0.85 13.59 11.47
C LEU A 519 -1.30 13.09 10.08
N SER A 520 -2.48 12.47 9.96
CA SER A 520 -2.93 11.87 8.70
C SER A 520 -3.19 12.91 7.60
N ILE A 521 -3.84 14.03 7.97
CA ILE A 521 -4.11 15.16 7.09
C ILE A 521 -2.80 15.88 6.75
N SER A 522 -2.00 16.24 7.75
CA SER A 522 -0.74 16.98 7.55
C SER A 522 0.26 16.22 6.67
N ARG A 523 0.40 14.89 6.84
CA ARG A 523 1.23 14.04 5.95
C ARG A 523 0.80 14.14 4.49
N ASN A 524 -0.50 13.97 4.22
CA ASN A 524 -1.03 13.99 2.86
C ASN A 524 -0.91 15.40 2.23
N VAL A 525 -1.15 16.46 3.01
CA VAL A 525 -0.95 17.85 2.58
C VAL A 525 0.51 18.14 2.25
N ILE A 526 1.47 17.76 3.12
CA ILE A 526 2.91 17.97 2.87
C ILE A 526 3.35 17.23 1.60
N ALA A 527 3.00 15.95 1.45
CA ALA A 527 3.28 15.19 0.24
C ALA A 527 2.64 15.83 -1.00
N GLY A 528 1.40 16.31 -0.89
CA GLY A 528 0.70 17.01 -1.96
C GLY A 528 1.36 18.33 -2.35
N CYS A 529 1.86 19.12 -1.40
CA CYS A 529 2.61 20.35 -1.68
C CYS A 529 3.90 20.05 -2.45
N ILE A 530 4.67 19.03 -2.04
CA ILE A 530 5.91 18.62 -2.73
C ILE A 530 5.60 18.13 -4.16
N ILE A 531 4.55 17.32 -4.34
CA ILE A 531 4.10 16.87 -5.67
C ILE A 531 3.62 18.07 -6.51
N SER A 532 2.88 19.01 -5.93
CA SER A 532 2.36 20.19 -6.64
C SER A 532 3.49 21.09 -7.15
N LEU A 533 4.55 21.30 -6.37
CA LEU A 533 5.75 22.02 -6.80
C LEU A 533 6.46 21.30 -7.97
N ALA A 534 6.55 19.96 -7.91
CA ALA A 534 7.11 19.17 -9.00
C ALA A 534 6.27 19.30 -10.29
N VAL A 535 4.94 19.18 -10.21
CA VAL A 535 4.06 19.33 -11.38
C VAL A 535 4.09 20.76 -11.91
N LEU A 536 4.12 21.79 -11.06
CA LEU A 536 4.25 23.17 -11.50
C LEU A 536 5.55 23.39 -12.30
N SER A 537 6.68 22.83 -11.84
CA SER A 537 7.94 22.90 -12.58
C SER A 537 7.87 22.17 -13.94
N ALA A 538 7.17 21.04 -14.00
CA ALA A 538 6.93 20.28 -15.23
C ALA A 538 6.02 21.01 -16.22
N ILE A 539 4.99 21.72 -15.74
CA ILE A 539 4.11 22.55 -16.55
C ILE A 539 4.89 23.73 -17.13
N ILE A 540 5.66 24.46 -16.31
CA ILE A 540 6.50 25.58 -16.78
C ILE A 540 7.48 25.10 -17.86
N TYR A 541 8.17 23.99 -17.61
CA TYR A 541 9.08 23.39 -18.60
C TYR A 541 8.35 22.99 -19.90
N SER A 542 7.19 22.36 -19.81
CA SER A 542 6.39 21.94 -20.98
C SER A 542 5.91 23.12 -21.81
N ILE A 543 5.50 24.23 -21.16
CA ILE A 543 5.12 25.48 -21.83
C ILE A 543 6.33 26.06 -22.58
N ILE A 544 7.51 26.10 -21.95
CA ILE A 544 8.74 26.61 -22.57
C ILE A 544 9.13 25.76 -23.79
N ASP A 545 9.14 24.43 -23.65
CA ASP A 545 9.47 23.50 -24.76
C ASP A 545 8.46 23.61 -25.92
N PHE A 546 7.17 23.76 -25.62
CA PHE A 546 6.13 24.00 -26.62
C PHE A 546 6.31 25.35 -27.34
N ILE A 547 6.65 26.43 -26.63
CA ILE A 547 6.90 27.76 -27.22
C ILE A 547 8.10 27.72 -28.18
N PHE A 548 9.20 27.06 -27.80
CA PHE A 548 10.37 26.94 -28.68
C PHE A 548 10.06 26.15 -29.96
N HIS A 549 9.33 25.03 -29.86
CA HIS A 549 9.03 24.15 -30.99
C HIS A 549 7.72 24.48 -31.73
N ARG A 550 7.03 25.58 -31.40
CA ARG A 550 5.72 25.95 -31.98
C ARG A 550 5.69 25.97 -33.51
N LYS A 551 6.83 26.29 -34.15
CA LYS A 551 6.97 26.30 -35.62
C LYS A 551 6.95 24.88 -36.20
N ASP A 552 7.60 23.93 -35.54
CA ASP A 552 7.65 22.53 -35.98
C ASP A 552 6.34 21.81 -35.70
N ILE A 553 5.72 22.08 -34.54
CA ILE A 553 4.37 21.58 -34.22
C ILE A 553 3.36 22.04 -35.29
N LYS A 554 3.40 23.31 -35.72
CA LYS A 554 2.51 23.82 -36.78
C LYS A 554 2.78 23.19 -38.15
N LYS A 555 4.03 22.80 -38.46
CA LYS A 555 4.42 22.21 -39.76
C LYS A 555 4.21 20.71 -39.84
N LYS A 556 4.50 19.97 -38.76
CA LYS A 556 4.62 18.50 -38.73
C LYS A 556 3.59 17.82 -37.82
N GLY A 557 2.86 18.59 -37.01
CA GLY A 557 1.80 18.11 -36.12
C GLY A 557 2.28 17.71 -34.72
N LEU A 558 1.32 17.60 -33.79
CA LEU A 558 1.58 17.29 -32.38
C LEU A 558 2.10 15.87 -32.17
N ILE A 559 1.64 14.89 -32.94
CA ILE A 559 2.08 13.49 -32.85
C ILE A 559 3.57 13.37 -33.17
N TYR A 560 4.02 14.00 -34.25
CA TYR A 560 5.43 14.08 -34.63
C TYR A 560 6.28 14.67 -33.48
N PHE A 561 5.82 15.77 -32.87
CA PHE A 561 6.48 16.43 -31.75
C PHE A 561 6.57 15.56 -30.48
N LEU A 562 5.55 14.74 -30.19
CA LEU A 562 5.52 13.89 -28.99
C LEU A 562 6.24 12.54 -29.16
N PHE A 563 6.32 12.00 -30.37
CA PHE A 563 6.83 10.64 -30.60
C PHE A 563 8.12 10.55 -31.44
N PHE A 564 8.40 11.53 -32.32
CA PHE A 564 9.57 11.51 -33.23
C PHE A 564 10.59 12.61 -32.93
N ASP A 565 10.19 13.76 -32.39
CA ASP A 565 11.13 14.74 -31.82
C ASP A 565 11.62 14.37 -30.41
N ASP A 566 10.93 13.44 -29.75
CA ASP A 566 11.32 12.90 -28.44
C ASP A 566 11.34 11.35 -28.47
N PRO A 567 12.45 10.75 -28.92
CA PRO A 567 12.59 9.28 -28.98
C PRO A 567 12.63 8.61 -27.59
N PHE A 568 12.64 9.39 -26.51
CA PHE A 568 12.72 8.90 -25.13
C PHE A 568 11.42 9.10 -24.33
N TYR A 569 10.38 9.70 -24.92
CA TYR A 569 9.02 9.85 -24.38
C TYR A 569 8.92 10.64 -23.06
N ILE A 570 9.83 11.57 -22.83
CA ILE A 570 9.85 12.44 -21.63
C ILE A 570 8.71 13.46 -21.68
N ARG A 571 8.37 13.98 -22.86
CA ARG A 571 7.21 14.87 -23.09
C ARG A 571 5.90 14.19 -22.69
N ILE A 572 5.78 12.89 -22.93
CA ILE A 572 4.61 12.09 -22.53
C ILE A 572 4.55 11.97 -21.00
N ASP A 573 5.67 11.73 -20.33
CA ASP A 573 5.72 11.69 -18.86
C ASP A 573 5.36 13.05 -18.22
N LEU A 574 5.80 14.15 -18.82
CA LEU A 574 5.47 15.51 -18.38
C LEU A 574 3.97 15.82 -18.53
N ILE A 575 3.32 15.32 -19.58
CA ILE A 575 1.86 15.38 -19.72
C ILE A 575 1.17 14.50 -18.67
N CYS A 576 1.70 13.31 -18.38
CA CYS A 576 1.17 12.44 -17.31
C CYS A 576 1.28 13.07 -15.91
N LEU A 577 2.26 13.95 -15.66
CA LEU A 577 2.33 14.72 -14.39
C LEU A 577 1.15 15.68 -14.22
N ILE A 578 0.60 16.25 -15.30
CA ILE A 578 -0.61 17.06 -15.24
C ILE A 578 -1.81 16.22 -14.78
N PHE A 579 -1.88 14.95 -15.19
CA PHE A 579 -2.90 14.02 -14.70
C PHE A 579 -2.76 13.71 -13.20
N ILE A 580 -1.53 13.62 -12.67
CA ILE A 580 -1.30 13.50 -11.22
C ILE A 580 -1.87 14.72 -10.47
N LEU A 581 -1.71 15.95 -10.98
CA LEU A 581 -2.28 17.14 -10.33
C LEU A 581 -3.82 17.09 -10.27
N ILE A 582 -4.48 16.61 -11.33
CA ILE A 582 -5.94 16.42 -11.34
C ILE A 582 -6.36 15.38 -10.30
N LEU A 583 -5.63 14.26 -10.18
CA LEU A 583 -5.86 13.23 -9.16
C LEU A 583 -5.52 13.69 -7.73
N LEU A 584 -4.65 14.69 -7.59
CA LEU A 584 -4.23 15.22 -6.29
C LEU A 584 -5.37 15.98 -5.58
N ILE A 585 -6.21 16.68 -6.33
CA ILE A 585 -7.33 17.47 -5.79
C ILE A 585 -8.27 16.61 -4.92
N PRO A 586 -8.86 15.50 -5.42
CA PRO A 586 -9.72 14.64 -4.61
C PRO A 586 -8.96 13.72 -3.62
N PHE A 587 -7.62 13.64 -3.72
CA PHE A 587 -6.78 12.97 -2.73
C PHE A 587 -6.50 13.86 -1.51
N LEU A 588 -6.41 15.19 -1.71
CA LEU A 588 -6.21 16.17 -0.64
C LEU A 588 -7.50 16.52 0.11
N THR A 589 -8.67 16.39 -0.52
CA THR A 589 -9.95 16.51 0.20
C THR A 589 -10.16 15.28 1.10
N PRO A 590 -10.46 15.44 2.40
CA PRO A 590 -10.72 14.32 3.29
C PRO A 590 -12.06 13.66 2.94
N THR A 591 -12.01 12.66 2.07
CA THR A 591 -13.17 11.87 1.67
C THR A 591 -13.61 10.95 2.82
N ARG A 592 -14.86 11.09 3.28
CA ARG A 592 -15.46 10.17 4.29
C ARG A 592 -15.58 8.73 3.79
N ILE A 593 -15.46 8.51 2.47
CA ILE A 593 -15.55 7.19 1.82
C ILE A 593 -14.14 6.61 1.68
N SER A 594 -13.77 5.68 2.56
CA SER A 594 -12.44 5.04 2.59
C SER A 594 -12.06 4.35 1.27
N VAL A 595 -13.03 3.68 0.62
CA VAL A 595 -12.91 3.07 -0.72
C VAL A 595 -12.40 4.07 -1.76
N LEU A 596 -12.95 5.29 -1.77
CA LEU A 596 -12.60 6.32 -2.73
C LEU A 596 -11.20 6.88 -2.48
N SER A 597 -10.78 7.03 -1.22
CA SER A 597 -9.40 7.37 -0.86
C SER A 597 -8.41 6.28 -1.34
N GLY A 598 -8.76 4.99 -1.17
CA GLY A 598 -7.99 3.86 -1.67
C GLY A 598 -7.83 3.88 -3.19
N LEU A 599 -8.94 4.10 -3.92
CA LEU A 599 -8.95 4.21 -5.37
C LEU A 599 -8.03 5.34 -5.88
N PHE A 600 -8.12 6.55 -5.30
CA PHE A 600 -7.23 7.65 -5.71
C PHE A 600 -5.76 7.39 -5.36
N ARG A 601 -5.45 6.76 -4.22
CA ARG A 601 -4.08 6.34 -3.88
C ARG A 601 -3.51 5.36 -4.93
N MET A 602 -4.32 4.41 -5.40
CA MET A 602 -3.94 3.50 -6.48
C MET A 602 -3.72 4.25 -7.80
N LEU A 603 -4.68 5.07 -8.24
CA LEU A 603 -4.58 5.80 -9.51
C LEU A 603 -3.33 6.71 -9.58
N ILE A 604 -3.03 7.44 -8.50
CA ILE A 604 -1.80 8.24 -8.37
C ILE A 604 -0.56 7.35 -8.49
N SER A 605 -0.55 6.18 -7.83
CA SER A 605 0.58 5.26 -7.85
C SER A 605 0.79 4.62 -9.22
N LEU A 606 -0.28 4.24 -9.92
CA LEU A 606 -0.24 3.73 -11.29
C LEU A 606 0.30 4.80 -12.25
N THR A 607 -0.14 6.06 -12.12
CA THR A 607 0.37 7.15 -12.96
C THR A 607 1.84 7.44 -12.66
N ALA A 608 2.26 7.34 -11.39
CA ALA A 608 3.66 7.44 -11.01
C ALA A 608 4.53 6.33 -11.66
N TYR A 609 4.07 5.07 -11.66
CA TYR A 609 4.75 3.98 -12.39
C TYR A 609 4.88 4.27 -13.90
N MET A 610 3.84 4.85 -14.53
CA MET A 610 3.90 5.25 -15.93
C MET A 610 4.99 6.32 -16.19
N ILE A 611 5.04 7.36 -15.36
CA ILE A 611 6.04 8.46 -15.43
C ILE A 611 7.47 7.96 -15.18
N MET A 612 7.66 6.96 -14.32
CA MET A 612 8.97 6.37 -14.02
C MET A 612 9.58 5.57 -15.17
N GLY A 613 8.85 5.41 -16.28
CA GLY A 613 9.28 4.66 -17.46
C GLY A 613 8.23 3.67 -17.97
N GLY A 614 7.10 3.49 -17.28
CA GLY A 614 6.01 2.62 -17.73
C GLY A 614 5.43 3.05 -19.07
N ASN A 615 5.38 4.36 -19.35
CA ASN A 615 5.07 4.90 -20.69
C ASN A 615 6.04 4.36 -21.75
N THR A 616 7.35 4.42 -21.49
CA THR A 616 8.39 3.89 -22.41
C THR A 616 8.30 2.37 -22.55
N LEU A 617 8.12 1.63 -21.45
CA LEU A 617 7.96 0.17 -21.47
C LEU A 617 6.73 -0.24 -22.28
N PHE A 618 5.59 0.43 -22.08
CA PHE A 618 4.37 0.19 -22.82
C PHE A 618 4.53 0.48 -24.32
N ILE A 619 5.13 1.63 -24.68
CA ILE A 619 5.37 1.98 -26.09
C ILE A 619 6.34 0.99 -26.75
N GLU A 620 7.44 0.61 -26.10
CA GLU A 620 8.38 -0.40 -26.62
C GLU A 620 7.75 -1.79 -26.74
N TRP A 621 6.85 -2.16 -25.82
CA TRP A 621 6.08 -3.41 -25.90
C TRP A 621 5.07 -3.40 -27.06
N VAL A 622 4.32 -2.31 -27.23
CA VAL A 622 3.41 -2.12 -28.38
C VAL A 622 4.18 -2.13 -29.70
N LYS A 623 5.35 -1.48 -29.78
CA LYS A 623 6.26 -1.60 -30.93
C LYS A 623 6.64 -3.06 -31.16
N MET A 624 7.12 -3.78 -30.14
CA MET A 624 7.52 -5.18 -30.27
C MET A 624 6.38 -6.06 -30.81
N LEU A 625 5.14 -5.87 -30.35
CA LEU A 625 3.97 -6.59 -30.87
C LEU A 625 3.69 -6.24 -32.35
N LYS A 626 3.70 -4.95 -32.71
CA LYS A 626 3.51 -4.50 -34.10
C LYS A 626 4.60 -5.04 -35.03
N TYR A 627 5.87 -5.00 -34.62
CA TYR A 627 7.00 -5.48 -35.42
C TYR A 627 7.01 -7.00 -35.56
N ARG A 628 6.70 -7.76 -34.51
CA ARG A 628 6.54 -9.23 -34.64
C ARG A 628 5.48 -9.59 -35.68
N LYS A 629 4.33 -8.89 -35.71
CA LYS A 629 3.30 -9.12 -36.74
C LYS A 629 3.82 -8.79 -38.14
N SER A 630 4.52 -7.68 -38.32
CA SER A 630 5.11 -7.32 -39.63
C SER A 630 6.18 -8.32 -40.08
N GLU A 631 7.02 -8.81 -39.17
CA GLU A 631 8.07 -9.78 -39.47
C GLU A 631 7.48 -11.16 -39.84
N ILE A 632 6.44 -11.61 -39.13
CA ILE A 632 5.72 -12.86 -39.46
C ILE A 632 5.05 -12.73 -40.84
N VAL A 633 4.41 -11.60 -41.14
CA VAL A 633 3.81 -11.36 -42.47
C VAL A 633 4.88 -11.38 -43.57
N LYS A 634 6.00 -10.67 -43.38
CA LYS A 634 7.13 -10.69 -44.33
C LYS A 634 7.71 -12.10 -44.52
N LYS A 635 7.78 -12.91 -43.44
CA LYS A 635 8.20 -14.32 -43.53
C LYS A 635 7.18 -15.19 -44.27
N LEU A 636 5.88 -14.99 -44.08
CA LEU A 636 4.84 -15.69 -44.84
C LEU A 636 4.91 -15.35 -46.33
N GLU A 637 5.03 -14.06 -46.67
CA GLU A 637 5.18 -13.57 -48.04
C GLU A 637 6.41 -14.19 -48.74
N THR A 638 7.52 -14.43 -48.02
CA THR A 638 8.69 -15.13 -48.58
C THR A 638 8.50 -16.65 -48.72
N VAL A 639 7.57 -17.27 -48.01
CA VAL A 639 7.32 -18.73 -48.02
C VAL A 639 6.28 -19.14 -49.06
N THR A 640 5.40 -18.22 -49.48
CA THR A 640 4.53 -18.42 -50.64
C THR A 640 5.15 -17.80 -51.90
N PRO A 641 5.87 -18.56 -52.75
CA PRO A 641 6.42 -18.06 -54.01
C PRO A 641 5.31 -17.88 -55.06
N ALA A 642 4.44 -16.89 -54.84
CA ALA A 642 3.62 -16.32 -55.90
C ALA A 642 4.56 -15.64 -56.91
N ALA A 643 4.77 -16.30 -58.05
CA ALA A 643 5.78 -15.90 -59.03
C ALA A 643 5.56 -14.46 -59.52
N GLY A 644 6.52 -13.57 -59.25
CA GLY A 644 6.62 -12.26 -59.92
C GLY A 644 6.93 -11.04 -59.04
N SER A 645 6.78 -11.09 -57.71
CA SER A 645 6.94 -9.88 -56.87
C SER A 645 7.83 -10.10 -55.64
N LYS A 646 9.15 -10.15 -55.84
CA LYS A 646 10.11 -9.92 -54.74
C LYS A 646 9.95 -8.47 -54.27
N SER A 647 9.54 -8.25 -53.01
CA SER A 647 9.40 -6.90 -52.47
C SER A 647 10.77 -6.20 -52.40
N THR A 648 10.82 -4.91 -52.74
CA THR A 648 12.03 -4.05 -52.75
C THR A 648 12.99 -4.35 -51.59
N LEU A 649 12.45 -4.40 -50.37
CA LEU A 649 13.22 -4.54 -49.14
C LEU A 649 13.91 -5.91 -48.99
N SER A 650 13.39 -6.96 -49.65
CA SER A 650 14.04 -8.29 -49.66
C SER A 650 15.32 -8.27 -50.51
N MET A 651 15.30 -7.65 -51.70
CA MET A 651 16.49 -7.48 -52.53
C MET A 651 17.55 -6.56 -51.89
N ILE A 652 17.11 -5.55 -51.12
CA ILE A 652 18.02 -4.70 -50.35
C ILE A 652 18.70 -5.48 -49.23
N LYS A 653 17.98 -6.40 -48.56
CA LYS A 653 18.51 -7.20 -47.44
C LYS A 653 19.44 -8.35 -47.83
N GLU A 654 19.41 -8.82 -49.07
CA GLU A 654 20.30 -9.90 -49.54
C GLU A 654 21.75 -9.41 -49.82
N ASN A 655 22.01 -8.10 -49.82
CA ASN A 655 23.33 -7.52 -50.05
C ASN A 655 23.76 -6.59 -48.90
N ASP A 656 24.66 -7.04 -48.00
CA ASP A 656 25.18 -6.21 -46.89
C ASP A 656 25.89 -4.90 -47.34
N HIS A 657 26.27 -4.81 -48.62
CA HIS A 657 26.72 -3.56 -49.24
C HIS A 657 25.61 -2.50 -49.41
N SER A 658 24.36 -2.76 -49.01
CA SER A 658 23.23 -1.89 -49.32
C SER A 658 23.26 -0.53 -48.61
N LEU A 659 23.75 -0.44 -47.37
CA LEU A 659 23.60 0.80 -46.60
C LEU A 659 24.40 1.96 -47.21
N GLU A 660 25.66 1.74 -47.59
CA GLU A 660 26.46 2.77 -48.29
C GLU A 660 25.76 3.23 -49.59
N HIS A 661 25.13 2.31 -50.32
CA HIS A 661 24.37 2.66 -51.52
C HIS A 661 23.09 3.45 -51.21
N LEU A 662 22.35 3.08 -50.17
CA LEU A 662 21.14 3.79 -49.74
C LEU A 662 21.45 5.23 -49.29
N LEU A 663 22.58 5.43 -48.61
CA LEU A 663 23.04 6.76 -48.16
C LEU A 663 23.46 7.70 -49.31
N LYS A 664 23.43 7.25 -50.58
CA LYS A 664 23.56 8.12 -51.75
C LYS A 664 22.28 8.92 -52.05
N ASP A 665 21.11 8.50 -51.55
CA ASP A 665 19.90 9.33 -51.61
C ASP A 665 20.01 10.46 -50.58
N SER A 666 20.07 11.70 -51.07
CA SER A 666 20.22 12.89 -50.23
C SER A 666 19.08 13.06 -49.22
N ASN A 667 17.85 12.67 -49.58
CA ASN A 667 16.68 12.80 -48.69
C ASN A 667 16.75 11.77 -47.57
N LEU A 668 17.18 10.53 -47.89
CA LEU A 668 17.38 9.50 -46.87
C LEU A 668 18.55 9.85 -45.95
N PHE A 669 19.65 10.38 -46.52
CA PHE A 669 20.80 10.82 -45.76
C PHE A 669 20.44 11.96 -44.80
N GLU A 670 19.70 12.98 -45.24
CA GLU A 670 19.22 14.07 -44.38
C GLU A 670 18.25 13.57 -43.29
N MET A 671 17.37 12.62 -43.62
CA MET A 671 16.49 11.97 -42.63
C MET A 671 17.30 11.22 -41.57
N LEU A 672 18.31 10.43 -41.96
CA LEU A 672 19.16 9.70 -41.03
C LEU A 672 20.05 10.64 -40.21
N LYS A 673 20.56 11.73 -40.79
CA LYS A 673 21.31 12.77 -40.08
C LYS A 673 20.45 13.41 -38.99
N THR A 674 19.23 13.80 -39.32
CA THR A 674 18.22 14.35 -38.40
C THR A 674 17.84 13.36 -37.29
N TYR A 675 17.70 12.08 -37.62
CA TYR A 675 17.39 11.03 -36.65
C TYR A 675 18.56 10.77 -35.70
N SER A 676 19.78 10.69 -36.24
CA SER A 676 21.01 10.44 -35.49
C SER A 676 21.34 11.57 -34.51
N GLU A 677 21.06 12.83 -34.87
CA GLU A 677 21.14 13.98 -33.97
C GLU A 677 20.24 13.80 -32.73
N LYS A 678 18.98 13.41 -32.94
CA LYS A 678 18.01 13.17 -31.85
C LYS A 678 18.34 11.97 -30.99
N GLU A 679 18.96 10.93 -31.56
CA GLU A 679 19.33 9.72 -30.84
C GLU A 679 20.74 9.76 -30.22
N PHE A 680 21.44 10.91 -30.24
CA PHE A 680 22.81 11.04 -29.73
C PHE A 680 23.84 10.13 -30.43
N SER A 681 23.74 10.02 -31.75
CA SER A 681 24.64 9.23 -32.60
C SER A 681 25.16 9.98 -33.84
N LEU A 682 25.05 11.32 -33.86
CA LEU A 682 25.40 12.19 -34.98
C LEU A 682 26.87 12.04 -35.42
N GLU A 683 27.78 11.73 -34.50
CA GLU A 683 29.20 11.56 -34.79
C GLU A 683 29.50 10.49 -35.86
N ASN A 684 28.69 9.43 -35.92
CA ASN A 684 28.83 8.38 -36.93
C ASN A 684 28.50 8.92 -38.34
N ILE A 685 27.45 9.74 -38.45
CA ILE A 685 27.07 10.37 -39.73
C ILE A 685 28.11 11.41 -40.15
N LEU A 686 28.60 12.22 -39.22
CA LEU A 686 29.62 13.23 -39.52
C LEU A 686 30.94 12.59 -39.99
N LEU A 687 31.41 11.51 -39.37
CA LEU A 687 32.62 10.81 -39.83
C LEU A 687 32.41 10.20 -41.22
N PHE A 688 31.24 9.60 -41.48
CA PHE A 688 30.90 9.04 -42.79
C PHE A 688 30.86 10.12 -43.88
N GLU A 689 30.28 11.29 -43.58
CA GLU A 689 30.23 12.45 -44.47
C GLU A 689 31.64 12.93 -44.87
N HIS A 690 32.57 13.04 -43.92
CA HIS A 690 33.97 13.39 -44.20
C HIS A 690 34.66 12.35 -45.10
N ILE A 691 34.52 11.05 -44.81
CA ILE A 691 35.16 10.01 -45.63
C ILE A 691 34.57 9.97 -47.05
N GLN A 692 33.25 10.14 -47.20
CA GLN A 692 32.62 10.26 -48.53
C GLN A 692 33.07 11.52 -49.28
N GLU A 693 33.34 12.63 -48.58
CA GLU A 693 33.92 13.82 -49.21
C GLU A 693 35.32 13.55 -49.77
N PHE A 694 36.20 12.86 -49.03
CA PHE A 694 37.54 12.49 -49.52
C PHE A 694 37.46 11.53 -50.72
N VAL A 695 36.57 10.53 -50.66
CA VAL A 695 36.33 9.59 -51.78
C VAL A 695 35.81 10.34 -53.02
N ARG A 696 34.87 11.28 -52.87
CA ARG A 696 34.29 12.06 -53.98
C ARG A 696 35.29 13.05 -54.58
N THR A 697 36.09 13.71 -53.75
CA THR A 697 37.04 14.74 -54.19
C THR A 697 38.37 14.16 -54.66
N GLN A 698 38.65 12.89 -54.34
CA GLN A 698 39.95 12.22 -54.50
C GLN A 698 41.10 13.05 -53.88
N LYS A 699 40.80 13.74 -52.77
CA LYS A 699 41.73 14.63 -52.07
C LYS A 699 41.70 14.34 -50.58
N LEU A 700 42.85 13.90 -50.07
CA LEU A 700 43.12 13.71 -48.66
C LEU A 700 44.50 14.31 -48.34
N THR A 701 44.57 15.15 -47.31
CA THR A 701 45.82 15.79 -46.83
C THR A 701 46.14 15.36 -45.40
N LEU A 702 47.39 15.51 -44.96
CA LEU A 702 47.82 15.10 -43.61
C LEU A 702 47.05 15.85 -42.52
N SER A 703 46.72 17.11 -42.79
CA SER A 703 45.91 17.95 -41.92
C SER A 703 44.50 17.35 -41.76
N GLN A 704 43.87 16.88 -42.85
CA GLN A 704 42.56 16.23 -42.78
C GLN A 704 42.62 14.90 -42.02
N VAL A 705 43.65 14.08 -42.19
CA VAL A 705 43.82 12.84 -41.41
C VAL A 705 43.99 13.14 -39.91
N SER A 706 44.82 14.11 -39.58
CA SER A 706 45.01 14.56 -38.19
C SER A 706 43.72 15.17 -37.60
N GLN A 707 42.91 15.85 -38.41
CA GLN A 707 41.57 16.30 -38.02
C GLN A 707 40.60 15.15 -37.77
N ILE A 708 40.67 14.04 -38.52
CA ILE A 708 39.87 12.83 -38.23
C ILE A 708 40.28 12.27 -36.87
N GLU A 709 41.59 12.12 -36.63
CA GLU A 709 42.11 11.63 -35.37
C GLU A 709 41.63 12.50 -34.19
N GLU A 710 41.85 13.81 -34.27
CA GLU A 710 41.54 14.76 -33.21
C GLU A 710 40.05 14.93 -32.96
N ASN A 711 39.20 14.94 -33.99
CA ASN A 711 37.76 15.17 -33.85
C ASN A 711 36.96 13.90 -33.56
N PHE A 712 37.38 12.72 -34.04
CA PHE A 712 36.56 11.51 -34.03
C PHE A 712 37.17 10.29 -33.31
N LEU A 713 38.49 10.17 -33.24
CA LEU A 713 39.14 8.93 -32.74
C LEU A 713 39.77 9.10 -31.36
N LYS A 714 40.35 10.27 -31.09
CA LYS A 714 41.01 10.63 -29.83
C LYS A 714 40.03 10.56 -28.65
N PRO A 715 40.42 9.98 -27.50
CA PRO A 715 39.56 9.94 -26.32
C PRO A 715 39.11 11.34 -25.91
N TYR A 716 37.81 11.50 -25.63
CA TYR A 716 37.17 12.79 -25.34
C TYR A 716 37.14 13.81 -26.48
N SER A 717 37.38 13.41 -27.75
CA SER A 717 37.22 14.29 -28.91
C SER A 717 35.79 14.85 -29.06
N LYS A 718 35.59 15.91 -29.85
CA LYS A 718 34.28 16.54 -30.03
C LYS A 718 33.19 15.57 -30.50
N TYR A 719 33.53 14.70 -31.45
CA TYR A 719 32.65 13.73 -32.10
C TYR A 719 33.20 12.30 -31.96
N GLU A 720 33.65 11.92 -30.75
CA GLU A 720 34.26 10.61 -30.50
C GLU A 720 33.33 9.45 -30.89
N VAL A 721 33.73 8.71 -31.91
CA VAL A 721 32.95 7.60 -32.46
C VAL A 721 33.25 6.31 -31.68
N ASN A 722 32.21 5.49 -31.48
CA ASN A 722 32.31 4.19 -30.82
C ASN A 722 32.98 3.15 -31.73
N ILE A 723 34.31 3.20 -31.82
CA ILE A 723 35.14 2.36 -32.70
C ILE A 723 36.03 1.45 -31.84
N SER A 724 36.28 0.22 -32.31
CA SER A 724 37.07 -0.78 -31.58
C SER A 724 38.53 -0.34 -31.38
N SER A 725 39.17 -0.84 -30.32
CA SER A 725 40.59 -0.55 -30.04
C SER A 725 41.52 -1.09 -31.12
N THR A 726 41.14 -2.18 -31.79
CA THR A 726 41.81 -2.75 -32.96
C THR A 726 41.77 -1.78 -34.14
N THR A 727 40.61 -1.24 -34.48
CA THR A 727 40.45 -0.27 -35.57
C THR A 727 41.17 1.05 -35.26
N LYS A 728 41.09 1.55 -34.01
CA LYS A 728 41.87 2.74 -33.60
C LYS A 728 43.38 2.50 -33.72
N LYS A 729 43.88 1.33 -33.30
CA LYS A 729 45.29 0.97 -33.46
C LYS A 729 45.71 0.93 -34.93
N ALA A 730 44.93 0.25 -35.79
CA ALA A 730 45.19 0.19 -37.23
C ALA A 730 45.20 1.57 -37.89
N PHE A 731 44.29 2.47 -37.48
CA PHE A 731 44.31 3.86 -37.93
C PHE A 731 45.60 4.58 -37.52
N HIS A 732 46.05 4.48 -36.26
CA HIS A 732 47.29 5.14 -35.84
C HIS A 732 48.53 4.58 -36.54
N GLU A 733 48.60 3.27 -36.76
CA GLU A 733 49.69 2.62 -37.51
C GLU A 733 49.74 3.09 -38.97
N TRP A 734 48.57 3.23 -39.61
CA TRP A 734 48.44 3.78 -40.96
C TRP A 734 48.76 5.29 -41.01
N HIS A 735 48.29 6.09 -40.06
CA HIS A 735 48.54 7.54 -39.98
C HIS A 735 50.03 7.85 -39.78
N GLU A 736 50.74 7.09 -38.92
CA GLU A 736 52.19 7.20 -38.76
C GLU A 736 52.99 6.64 -39.94
N HIS A 737 52.42 5.76 -40.77
CA HIS A 737 53.01 5.38 -42.07
C HIS A 737 52.89 6.52 -43.09
N VAL A 738 51.69 7.06 -43.27
CA VAL A 738 51.40 8.20 -44.17
C VAL A 738 52.26 9.41 -43.82
N LYS A 739 52.36 9.77 -42.54
CA LYS A 739 53.17 10.88 -42.03
C LYS A 739 54.65 10.75 -42.39
N ARG A 740 55.26 9.58 -42.16
CA ARG A 740 56.66 9.31 -42.52
C ARG A 740 56.92 9.39 -44.03
N ASN A 741 55.94 9.01 -44.85
CA ASN A 741 56.05 9.14 -46.31
C ASN A 741 55.92 10.61 -46.75
N GLN A 742 55.15 11.42 -46.02
CA GLN A 742 55.01 12.86 -46.27
C GLN A 742 56.17 13.70 -45.74
N ASP A 743 56.94 13.26 -44.75
CA ASP A 743 58.19 13.95 -44.38
C ASP A 743 59.21 13.99 -45.57
N MET A 744 59.00 13.18 -46.62
CA MET A 744 59.78 13.18 -47.87
C MET A 744 59.13 13.99 -49.02
N ILE A 745 57.89 14.48 -48.87
CA ILE A 745 57.09 15.10 -49.95
C ILE A 745 56.36 16.33 -49.40
N GLN A 746 56.50 17.49 -50.04
CA GLN A 746 55.95 18.79 -49.59
C GLN A 746 54.59 18.70 -48.86
N GLU A 747 54.46 19.44 -47.75
CA GLU A 747 53.39 19.36 -46.73
C GLU A 747 51.94 19.45 -47.26
N ASN A 748 51.75 20.04 -48.45
CA ASN A 748 50.45 20.15 -49.13
C ASN A 748 50.20 19.06 -50.20
N SER A 749 50.97 17.97 -50.19
CA SER A 749 50.79 16.84 -51.09
C SER A 749 49.45 16.15 -50.84
N VAL A 750 48.70 15.94 -51.93
CA VAL A 750 47.48 15.14 -51.93
C VAL A 750 47.88 13.66 -51.92
N MET A 751 47.31 12.88 -51.00
CA MET A 751 47.56 11.44 -50.92
C MET A 751 46.98 10.69 -52.13
N ASP A 752 47.59 9.57 -52.48
CA ASP A 752 47.11 8.66 -53.52
C ASP A 752 45.73 8.06 -53.16
N MET A 753 44.95 7.71 -54.18
CA MET A 753 43.63 7.09 -54.03
C MET A 753 43.69 5.81 -53.19
N LYS A 754 44.80 5.06 -53.27
CA LYS A 754 45.08 3.87 -52.45
C LYS A 754 45.07 4.16 -50.94
N GLU A 755 45.53 5.33 -50.51
CA GLU A 755 45.51 5.72 -49.09
C GLU A 755 44.08 6.07 -48.64
N ILE A 756 43.27 6.67 -49.53
CA ILE A 756 41.84 6.93 -49.29
C ILE A 756 41.07 5.60 -49.15
N GLU A 757 41.35 4.62 -50.02
CA GLU A 757 40.78 3.27 -49.92
C GLU A 757 41.22 2.54 -48.63
N THR A 758 42.48 2.71 -48.23
CA THR A 758 43.00 2.12 -46.98
C THR A 758 42.32 2.73 -45.75
N LEU A 759 42.19 4.06 -45.68
CA LEU A 759 41.41 4.76 -44.66
C LEU A 759 39.96 4.28 -44.61
N LYS A 760 39.32 4.16 -45.78
CA LYS A 760 37.95 3.64 -45.91
C LYS A 760 37.86 2.23 -45.32
N HIS A 761 38.73 1.32 -45.75
CA HIS A 761 38.76 -0.07 -45.28
C HIS A 761 38.94 -0.18 -43.76
N ILE A 762 39.85 0.60 -43.17
CA ILE A 762 40.09 0.61 -41.72
C ILE A 762 38.82 1.04 -40.96
N LEU A 763 38.20 2.17 -41.31
CA LEU A 763 37.13 2.76 -40.51
C LEU A 763 35.73 2.20 -40.83
N TYR A 764 35.47 1.74 -42.06
CA TYR A 764 34.10 1.46 -42.52
C TYR A 764 33.42 0.29 -41.81
N SER A 765 34.14 -0.76 -41.39
CA SER A 765 33.53 -1.89 -40.69
C SER A 765 32.79 -1.43 -39.42
N ASP A 766 33.51 -0.79 -38.49
CA ASP A 766 32.91 -0.32 -37.22
C ASP A 766 31.90 0.81 -37.47
N LEU A 767 32.18 1.70 -38.42
CA LEU A 767 31.34 2.86 -38.72
C LEU A 767 29.98 2.46 -39.34
N LEU A 768 29.99 1.58 -40.36
CA LEU A 768 28.77 1.10 -41.00
C LEU A 768 27.97 0.21 -40.04
N ASN A 769 28.61 -0.56 -39.17
CA ASN A 769 27.92 -1.32 -38.12
C ASN A 769 27.15 -0.40 -37.16
N ASN A 770 27.77 0.68 -36.66
CA ASN A 770 27.09 1.68 -35.83
C ASN A 770 25.96 2.39 -36.60
N LEU A 771 26.20 2.78 -37.85
CA LEU A 771 25.20 3.44 -38.70
C LEU A 771 24.02 2.51 -39.01
N ASN A 772 24.25 1.22 -39.23
CA ASN A 772 23.21 0.26 -39.52
C ASN A 772 22.30 -0.01 -38.31
N ASP A 773 22.87 -0.02 -37.10
CA ASP A 773 22.11 -0.11 -35.85
C ASP A 773 21.18 1.12 -35.65
N THR A 774 21.67 2.34 -35.91
CA THR A 774 20.83 3.55 -35.92
C THR A 774 19.81 3.53 -37.07
N PHE A 775 20.20 3.09 -38.26
CA PHE A 775 19.33 2.98 -39.43
C PHE A 775 18.18 2.00 -39.21
N HIS A 776 18.43 0.82 -38.64
CA HIS A 776 17.39 -0.14 -38.28
C HIS A 776 16.38 0.40 -37.26
N ARG A 777 16.79 1.30 -36.35
CA ARG A 777 15.86 2.01 -35.46
C ARG A 777 15.08 3.11 -36.18
N MET A 778 15.70 3.82 -37.12
CA MET A 778 15.01 4.77 -37.99
C MET A 778 13.96 4.08 -38.89
N GLN A 779 14.24 2.86 -39.37
CA GLN A 779 13.27 2.05 -40.14
C GLN A 779 11.98 1.75 -39.37
N ALA A 780 12.01 1.85 -38.03
CA ALA A 780 10.86 1.69 -37.15
C ALA A 780 10.05 2.98 -36.91
N THR A 781 10.30 4.05 -37.68
CA THR A 781 9.60 5.35 -37.59
C THR A 781 8.55 5.50 -38.69
N GLU A 782 7.53 6.35 -38.45
CA GLU A 782 6.51 6.60 -39.49
C GLU A 782 7.06 7.40 -40.66
N GLU A 783 8.07 8.23 -40.41
CA GLU A 783 8.77 9.09 -41.36
C GLU A 783 9.50 8.23 -42.40
N PHE A 784 10.25 7.22 -41.96
CA PHE A 784 10.85 6.24 -42.86
C PHE A 784 9.79 5.45 -43.62
N MET A 785 8.74 4.96 -42.94
CA MET A 785 7.63 4.23 -43.59
C MET A 785 6.87 5.07 -44.63
N LYS A 786 6.81 6.40 -44.47
CA LYS A 786 6.24 7.34 -45.45
C LYS A 786 7.20 7.53 -46.63
N TRP A 787 8.50 7.71 -46.39
CA TRP A 787 9.52 7.80 -47.42
C TRP A 787 9.61 6.52 -48.26
N GLU A 788 9.66 5.34 -47.63
CA GLU A 788 9.70 4.02 -48.30
C GLU A 788 8.52 3.86 -49.27
N LYS A 789 7.30 4.22 -48.83
CA LYS A 789 6.10 4.22 -49.69
C LYS A 789 6.19 5.18 -50.86
N VAL A 790 6.74 6.38 -50.67
CA VAL A 790 6.92 7.37 -51.75
C VAL A 790 7.92 6.86 -52.78
N VAL A 791 9.06 6.29 -52.34
CA VAL A 791 10.09 5.71 -53.22
C VAL A 791 9.55 4.49 -53.99
N ASP A 792 8.80 3.60 -53.34
CA ASP A 792 8.16 2.46 -53.99
C ASP A 792 7.11 2.91 -55.04
N LEU A 793 6.34 3.97 -54.76
CA LEU A 793 5.40 4.56 -55.74
C LEU A 793 6.13 5.19 -56.92
N GLN A 794 7.18 5.98 -56.66
CA GLN A 794 8.02 6.59 -57.70
C GLN A 794 8.63 5.52 -58.62
N ARG A 795 9.15 4.42 -58.05
CA ARG A 795 9.73 3.32 -58.84
C ARG A 795 8.68 2.56 -59.64
N LYS A 796 7.49 2.31 -59.09
CA LYS A 796 6.38 1.71 -59.86
C LYS A 796 6.00 2.58 -61.06
N HIS A 797 5.94 3.90 -60.88
CA HIS A 797 5.70 4.82 -61.99
C HIS A 797 6.85 4.90 -62.99
N SER A 798 8.12 4.76 -62.57
CA SER A 798 9.26 4.76 -63.50
C SER A 798 9.40 3.46 -64.30
N ILE A 799 8.78 2.36 -63.87
CA ILE A 799 8.71 1.09 -64.62
C ILE A 799 7.53 1.08 -65.62
N THR A 800 6.55 1.96 -65.43
CA THR A 800 5.35 2.07 -66.29
C THR A 800 5.53 3.10 -67.42
N ARG A 801 6.72 3.69 -67.55
CA ARG A 801 7.14 4.57 -68.65
C ARG A 801 8.26 3.91 -69.43
#